data_AF-A0A1E7QJI8-F1
#
_entry.id   AF-A0A1E7QJI8-F1
#
_cell.length_a   1.000
_cell.length_b   1.000
_cell.length_c   1.000
_cell.angle_alpha   90.00
_cell.angle_beta   90.00
_cell.angle_gamma   90.00
#
_symmetry.space_group_name_H-M   'P 1'
#
loop_
_entity.id
_entity.type
_entity.pdbx_description
1 polymer ?
#
loop_
_entity_poly.entity_id
_entity_poly.type
_entity_poly.pdbx_seq_one_letter_code
_entity_poly.pdbx_strand_id
1 'polypeptide(L)'
;MSKNSQPKNQARDIDTIFEKIKLKLQSLHNSHDKGKKITTQIRLSFITSICGTKDNKLEYAESLNNNNYTILYAIEQAHLKLTNISSMLNGVGAKAPETLQKLAEKLVVFNNDGTIEREKRGTIKKTDLLKALEEMGINLSNISSMLNGTGAKAPETLQKLVEKLVVFNNDGTIEREKDGTIKKTNLLKTLEEMGINLSNISSMLNGTGAKAPETLQKLVEKLVVFNNDGTIEREKDGTIKKTNLLKALEEVEIDLSNISSMLRKAGAKAPETLQKLVEKLVVFNNDGTIEREKDGTIKKTNLLKALEEVEIDLSNISSMLNGTGAKAPETLQKLAEKLVVFNNDGTIEREKRGTIKKTDLLKALEEMGINLSNISSMLSGAGAKAPETLQKLAEKLVVFNNDGTIEREKGGTIKKTDLLKALEEMGINLSNISSMLNGTGAKAPETLQKLVEKLVVFNNDGTIEREKDGTIKKTDLLKTLEEMGINLSNISSMLHKAGAKAPETLQKLAEKLVVFNNDGTIEREKDGTIKKTNLLKALEEVEIDLSNISSMLNGVGAKAPETLQKLAEKLVVFNNDGTIEREKDGTIKKTNLLKALEEMGINLSNISSMLHKAGAKAPETLQKLVEKLVVFNNDGTIEREKDGTIKKTDLLKTLEEMGINLSNISSMLNGTGAKAPTMLERLVNVLQVDILKDNLVDAINLYNNNINAVDNNDAMLMGRCASDKLYSFLKEKKIKINTNNPLHYRNSNGQYDESEQKYQKEFQSFYEEYYEKGINYNRDILRVKQVDETDHREALRGQDQVIATKDIPQNTVLGIYTGTLLCEDSKDLQAELEWLLSNNSGAFNKITHHAFDIVLYEKEKLMLSGYCRGNPLIKINANHTYDDNNTIYKIPDNVAVAQCRYNSGIPFILFTAKEDIKNGEELLFDYGCRYWQCWREQQYDISTHDAAVYQDGIANKKLGKQLSKPSMAFIGFIKFLKANKKYNELYKKLVVQNKLDLDIDDKEELKSEDKYVQEIKINDDAESIRTNTKWRLYEHLQNGTSSFCEVQFDQSRMEKNPNCSSINHTQIINSKEDNKKNSASSIRKRGNDQDIKKGRRVIANTKTENINTEKFHDEPSCKKSRNGKNSEKRREVMSDINIEQCYGQSSSKCYGQSSR
;
A
#
# COMPACT_ATOMS: atom_id res chain seq x y z
N MET A 1 22.65 56.73 -26.37
CA MET A 1 24.08 56.36 -26.58
C MET A 1 24.34 54.99 -25.94
N SER A 2 25.34 54.26 -26.44
CA SER A 2 25.58 52.84 -26.17
C SER A 2 26.01 52.50 -24.73
N LYS A 3 25.56 51.35 -24.23
CA LYS A 3 26.39 50.43 -23.43
C LYS A 3 26.04 48.97 -23.73
N ASN A 4 26.52 48.48 -24.87
CA ASN A 4 26.66 47.05 -25.14
C ASN A 4 27.85 46.50 -24.33
N SER A 5 27.65 45.45 -23.54
CA SER A 5 28.73 44.59 -23.04
C SER A 5 28.33 43.12 -23.19
N GLN A 6 29.13 42.36 -23.93
CA GLN A 6 28.80 40.98 -24.32
C GLN A 6 29.30 39.95 -23.29
N PRO A 7 28.52 38.88 -22.99
CA PRO A 7 29.01 37.71 -22.25
C PRO A 7 29.57 36.59 -23.17
N LYS A 8 29.77 36.84 -24.49
CA LYS A 8 29.97 35.78 -25.49
C LYS A 8 31.33 35.05 -25.46
N ASN A 9 32.36 35.58 -24.82
CA ASN A 9 33.67 34.90 -24.77
C ASN A 9 33.75 33.81 -23.67
N GLN A 10 33.09 33.98 -22.52
CA GLN A 10 33.21 33.04 -21.39
C GLN A 10 32.61 31.65 -21.63
N ALA A 11 31.71 31.50 -22.61
CA ALA A 11 31.15 30.19 -22.97
C ALA A 11 32.14 29.36 -23.80
N ARG A 12 32.84 29.99 -24.76
CA ARG A 12 33.79 29.30 -25.65
C ARG A 12 34.96 28.68 -24.89
N ASP A 13 35.43 29.31 -23.81
CA ASP A 13 36.50 28.78 -22.98
C ASP A 13 36.08 27.54 -22.18
N ILE A 14 34.80 27.46 -21.74
CA ILE A 14 34.27 26.29 -21.02
C ILE A 14 34.24 25.07 -21.95
N ASP A 15 33.69 25.22 -23.16
CA ASP A 15 33.63 24.13 -24.13
C ASP A 15 35.04 23.71 -24.58
N THR A 16 35.95 24.67 -24.75
CA THR A 16 37.35 24.40 -25.08
C THR A 16 38.08 23.63 -23.97
N ILE A 17 37.84 23.96 -22.70
CA ILE A 17 38.41 23.22 -21.56
C ILE A 17 37.77 21.84 -21.45
N PHE A 18 36.44 21.71 -21.57
CA PHE A 18 35.77 20.41 -21.56
C PHE A 18 36.27 19.50 -22.68
N GLU A 19 36.47 20.03 -23.89
CA GLU A 19 37.06 19.29 -25.00
C GLU A 19 38.54 18.97 -24.77
N LYS A 20 39.36 19.86 -24.20
CA LYS A 20 40.74 19.51 -23.82
C LYS A 20 40.81 18.36 -22.80
N ILE A 21 39.97 18.41 -21.76
CA ILE A 21 39.92 17.34 -20.74
C ILE A 21 39.40 16.05 -21.36
N LYS A 22 38.34 16.11 -22.18
CA LYS A 22 37.76 14.98 -22.93
C LYS A 22 38.74 14.36 -23.91
N LEU A 23 39.50 15.16 -24.67
CA LEU A 23 40.53 14.71 -25.60
C LEU A 23 41.70 14.06 -24.86
N LYS A 24 42.14 14.60 -23.70
CA LYS A 24 43.20 13.99 -22.89
C LYS A 24 42.74 12.69 -22.20
N LEU A 25 41.49 12.63 -21.76
CA LEU A 25 40.82 11.40 -21.31
C LEU A 25 40.75 10.34 -22.44
N GLN A 26 40.45 10.76 -23.66
CA GLN A 26 40.39 9.88 -24.84
C GLN A 26 41.78 9.40 -25.27
N SER A 27 42.81 10.28 -25.30
CA SER A 27 44.17 9.90 -25.68
C SER A 27 44.84 8.94 -24.70
N LEU A 28 44.46 9.00 -23.42
CA LEU A 28 44.88 8.02 -22.41
C LEU A 28 44.17 6.66 -22.55
N HIS A 29 43.15 6.54 -23.40
CA HIS A 29 42.29 5.35 -23.55
C HIS A 29 42.03 5.01 -25.05
N ASN A 30 43.09 4.82 -25.82
CA ASN A 30 43.01 4.36 -27.23
C ASN A 30 42.42 2.93 -27.34
N SER A 31 41.08 2.80 -27.36
CA SER A 31 40.35 1.55 -27.60
C SER A 31 38.86 1.81 -27.89
N HIS A 32 38.32 1.16 -28.95
CA HIS A 32 37.04 1.48 -29.61
C HIS A 32 35.74 1.06 -28.88
N ASP A 33 35.71 0.98 -27.55
CA ASP A 33 34.60 0.38 -26.79
C ASP A 33 33.59 1.41 -26.23
N LYS A 34 32.30 1.23 -26.58
CA LYS A 34 31.18 2.08 -26.12
C LYS A 34 31.03 2.09 -24.59
N GLY A 35 31.35 1.00 -23.89
CA GLY A 35 31.26 0.93 -22.43
C GLY A 35 32.14 1.98 -21.73
N LYS A 36 33.32 2.26 -22.29
CA LYS A 36 34.31 3.18 -21.73
C LYS A 36 33.85 4.65 -21.76
N LYS A 37 32.98 5.03 -22.70
CA LYS A 37 32.46 6.41 -22.83
C LYS A 37 31.62 6.84 -21.62
N ILE A 38 30.87 5.90 -21.03
CA ILE A 38 30.06 6.13 -19.82
C ILE A 38 30.99 6.32 -18.60
N THR A 39 31.99 5.45 -18.45
CA THR A 39 33.01 5.55 -17.39
C THR A 39 33.73 6.91 -17.42
N THR A 40 34.09 7.39 -18.62
CA THR A 40 34.69 8.72 -18.81
C THR A 40 33.77 9.86 -18.35
N GLN A 41 32.46 9.80 -18.63
CA GLN A 41 31.50 10.82 -18.16
C GLN A 41 31.31 10.79 -16.63
N ILE A 42 31.26 9.60 -16.01
CA ILE A 42 31.16 9.46 -14.55
C ILE A 42 32.40 10.06 -13.89
N ARG A 43 33.61 9.76 -14.40
CA ARG A 43 34.87 10.31 -13.90
C ARG A 43 34.95 11.83 -14.11
N LEU A 44 34.50 12.37 -15.24
CA LEU A 44 34.35 13.83 -15.45
C LEU A 44 33.42 14.49 -14.43
N SER A 45 32.25 13.88 -14.15
CA SER A 45 31.30 14.38 -13.16
C SER A 45 31.90 14.36 -11.74
N PHE A 46 32.64 13.30 -11.40
CA PHE A 46 33.38 13.17 -10.14
C PHE A 46 34.43 14.30 -9.98
N ILE A 47 35.30 14.50 -10.97
CA ILE A 47 36.31 15.57 -10.98
C ILE A 47 35.66 16.95 -10.83
N THR A 48 34.57 17.17 -11.57
CA THR A 48 33.81 18.43 -11.54
C THR A 48 33.25 18.74 -10.15
N SER A 49 32.89 17.70 -9.38
CA SER A 49 32.32 17.82 -8.04
C SER A 49 33.36 18.09 -6.94
N ILE A 50 34.61 17.62 -7.07
CA ILE A 50 35.63 17.77 -6.00
C ILE A 50 36.46 19.06 -6.13
N CYS A 51 36.65 19.57 -7.34
CA CYS A 51 37.56 20.71 -7.59
C CYS A 51 36.94 22.09 -7.26
N GLY A 52 35.61 22.20 -7.22
CA GLY A 52 34.89 23.43 -6.90
C GLY A 52 34.94 24.49 -8.00
N THR A 53 36.00 25.31 -8.01
CA THR A 53 36.21 26.45 -8.93
C THR A 53 36.58 26.01 -10.35
N LYS A 54 36.69 26.96 -11.29
CA LYS A 54 37.10 26.66 -12.68
C LYS A 54 38.60 26.37 -12.77
N ASP A 55 39.43 27.18 -12.12
CA ASP A 55 40.89 27.11 -12.27
C ASP A 55 41.44 25.81 -11.67
N ASN A 56 40.95 25.42 -10.49
CA ASN A 56 41.23 24.13 -9.87
C ASN A 56 40.85 22.93 -10.78
N LYS A 57 39.88 23.05 -11.70
CA LYS A 57 39.51 21.94 -12.59
C LYS A 57 40.52 21.75 -13.72
N LEU A 58 41.10 22.83 -14.22
CA LEU A 58 42.15 22.76 -15.23
C LEU A 58 43.44 22.22 -14.61
N GLU A 59 43.86 22.80 -13.48
CA GLU A 59 45.03 22.33 -12.72
C GLU A 59 44.88 20.86 -12.30
N TYR A 60 43.70 20.45 -11.81
CA TYR A 60 43.44 19.04 -11.51
C TYR A 60 43.52 18.16 -12.76
N ALA A 61 42.94 18.57 -13.89
CA ALA A 61 42.99 17.82 -15.14
C ALA A 61 44.39 17.74 -15.76
N GLU A 62 45.27 18.70 -15.47
CA GLU A 62 46.68 18.68 -15.85
C GLU A 62 47.51 17.82 -14.89
N SER A 63 47.20 17.83 -13.59
CA SER A 63 47.76 16.93 -12.57
C SER A 63 47.26 15.47 -12.63
N LEU A 64 46.28 15.19 -13.49
CA LEU A 64 45.66 13.88 -13.70
C LEU A 64 46.62 12.92 -14.44
N ASN A 65 47.65 12.50 -13.72
CA ASN A 65 48.60 11.47 -14.12
C ASN A 65 47.93 10.07 -14.15
N ASN A 66 48.67 9.07 -14.66
CA ASN A 66 48.19 7.69 -14.75
C ASN A 66 47.78 7.10 -13.38
N ASN A 67 48.40 7.53 -12.28
CA ASN A 67 48.13 7.00 -10.94
C ASN A 67 46.71 7.34 -10.49
N ASN A 68 46.22 8.56 -10.76
CA ASN A 68 44.85 8.96 -10.45
C ASN A 68 43.79 8.12 -11.19
N TYR A 69 44.07 7.69 -12.43
CA TYR A 69 43.20 6.75 -13.15
C TYR A 69 43.20 5.36 -12.54
N THR A 70 44.39 4.87 -12.16
CA THR A 70 44.55 3.58 -11.46
C THR A 70 43.78 3.58 -10.14
N ILE A 71 43.84 4.67 -9.37
CA ILE A 71 43.08 4.86 -8.12
C ILE A 71 41.56 4.84 -8.37
N LEU A 72 41.05 5.62 -9.34
CA LEU A 72 39.61 5.63 -9.65
C LEU A 72 39.10 4.26 -10.12
N TYR A 73 39.88 3.58 -10.96
CA TYR A 73 39.59 2.21 -11.38
C TYR A 73 39.63 1.23 -10.18
N ALA A 74 40.57 1.37 -9.25
CA ALA A 74 40.63 0.55 -8.05
C ALA A 74 39.36 0.68 -7.20
N ILE A 75 38.89 1.91 -6.99
CA ILE A 75 37.67 2.21 -6.24
C ILE A 75 36.43 1.59 -6.93
N GLU A 76 36.30 1.75 -8.26
CA GLU A 76 35.20 1.16 -9.03
C GLU A 76 35.20 -0.37 -8.98
N GLN A 77 36.37 -1.00 -9.12
CA GLN A 77 36.56 -2.46 -9.07
C GLN A 77 36.43 -3.05 -7.66
N ALA A 78 36.61 -2.25 -6.60
CA ALA A 78 36.24 -2.60 -5.23
C ALA A 78 34.71 -2.46 -4.96
N HIS A 79 33.92 -2.20 -6.00
CA HIS A 79 32.47 -1.95 -5.97
C HIS A 79 32.03 -0.69 -5.20
N LEU A 80 32.95 0.26 -5.00
CA LEU A 80 32.64 1.52 -4.32
C LEU A 80 32.08 2.55 -5.30
N LYS A 81 31.00 3.22 -4.89
CA LYS A 81 30.41 4.29 -5.69
C LYS A 81 31.27 5.54 -5.62
N LEU A 82 31.76 6.02 -6.77
CA LEU A 82 32.50 7.29 -6.87
C LEU A 82 31.75 8.50 -6.27
N THR A 83 30.41 8.49 -6.26
CA THR A 83 29.59 9.51 -5.58
C THR A 83 29.87 9.59 -4.08
N ASN A 84 30.14 8.46 -3.42
CA ASN A 84 30.43 8.41 -1.99
C ASN A 84 31.80 9.06 -1.70
N ILE A 85 32.80 8.72 -2.51
CA ILE A 85 34.14 9.31 -2.45
C ILE A 85 34.07 10.83 -2.73
N SER A 86 33.31 11.23 -3.75
CA SER A 86 33.14 12.63 -4.15
C SER A 86 32.50 13.49 -3.06
N SER A 87 31.55 12.93 -2.30
CA SER A 87 30.91 13.65 -1.19
C SER A 87 31.88 13.91 -0.04
N MET A 88 32.76 12.96 0.26
CA MET A 88 33.80 13.13 1.28
C MET A 88 34.87 14.15 0.86
N LEU A 89 35.27 14.11 -0.42
CA LEU A 89 36.23 15.01 -1.05
C LEU A 89 35.62 16.34 -1.55
N ASN A 90 34.36 16.63 -1.22
CA ASN A 90 33.72 17.88 -1.62
C ASN A 90 34.43 19.07 -0.93
N GLY A 91 34.88 20.05 -1.72
CA GLY A 91 35.59 21.22 -1.22
C GLY A 91 37.10 21.04 -0.96
N VAL A 92 37.74 19.96 -1.43
CA VAL A 92 39.20 19.81 -1.31
C VAL A 92 39.96 20.87 -2.14
N GLY A 93 39.46 21.21 -3.34
CA GLY A 93 40.16 22.10 -4.27
C GLY A 93 41.45 21.48 -4.81
N ALA A 94 42.53 22.26 -4.95
CA ALA A 94 43.80 21.82 -5.55
C ALA A 94 44.44 20.57 -4.89
N LYS A 95 44.18 20.31 -3.60
CA LYS A 95 44.69 19.11 -2.89
C LYS A 95 43.95 17.81 -3.23
N ALA A 96 43.00 17.85 -4.17
CA ALA A 96 42.13 16.72 -4.49
C ALA A 96 42.88 15.46 -4.97
N PRO A 97 43.99 15.52 -5.75
CA PRO A 97 44.71 14.31 -6.16
C PRO A 97 45.33 13.59 -4.95
N GLU A 98 46.07 14.34 -4.12
CA GLU A 98 46.71 13.84 -2.90
C GLU A 98 45.68 13.27 -1.91
N THR A 99 44.55 13.97 -1.74
CA THR A 99 43.50 13.53 -0.80
C THR A 99 42.74 12.31 -1.35
N LEU A 100 42.52 12.23 -2.67
CA LEU A 100 41.93 11.06 -3.32
C LEU A 100 42.83 9.83 -3.16
N GLN A 101 44.14 9.98 -3.37
CA GLN A 101 45.11 8.92 -3.14
C GLN A 101 45.07 8.44 -1.68
N LYS A 102 45.25 9.35 -0.72
CA LYS A 102 45.21 9.02 0.72
C LYS A 102 43.89 8.37 1.14
N LEU A 103 42.77 8.78 0.55
CA LEU A 103 41.45 8.19 0.84
C LEU A 103 41.32 6.79 0.22
N ALA A 104 41.89 6.57 -0.96
CA ALA A 104 41.93 5.25 -1.59
C ALA A 104 42.82 4.28 -0.81
N GLU A 105 43.98 4.72 -0.33
CA GLU A 105 44.89 3.96 0.55
C GLU A 105 44.23 3.52 1.87
N LYS A 106 43.15 4.19 2.31
CA LYS A 106 42.32 3.75 3.45
C LYS A 106 41.25 2.73 3.09
N LEU A 107 40.98 2.48 1.80
CA LEU A 107 39.88 1.64 1.31
C LEU A 107 40.35 0.39 0.53
N VAL A 108 41.43 0.51 -0.24
CA VAL A 108 42.04 -0.56 -1.03
C VAL A 108 43.54 -0.61 -0.81
N VAL A 109 44.13 -1.80 -0.93
CA VAL A 109 45.57 -2.00 -0.68
C VAL A 109 46.37 -1.78 -1.96
N PHE A 110 47.46 -1.01 -1.84
CA PHE A 110 48.44 -0.79 -2.90
C PHE A 110 49.78 -1.43 -2.51
N ASN A 111 50.48 -1.98 -3.49
CA ASN A 111 51.85 -2.45 -3.39
C ASN A 111 52.83 -1.27 -3.30
N ASN A 112 54.08 -1.54 -2.89
CA ASN A 112 55.15 -0.52 -2.76
C ASN A 112 55.50 0.19 -4.09
N ASP A 113 55.16 -0.40 -5.24
CA ASP A 113 55.34 0.18 -6.57
C ASP A 113 54.13 1.03 -7.05
N GLY A 114 53.11 1.18 -6.20
CA GLY A 114 51.86 1.88 -6.50
C GLY A 114 50.84 1.05 -7.30
N THR A 115 51.11 -0.22 -7.59
CA THR A 115 50.12 -1.12 -8.21
C THR A 115 49.07 -1.60 -7.20
N ILE A 116 47.90 -2.00 -7.68
CA ILE A 116 46.80 -2.46 -6.82
C ILE A 116 47.04 -3.90 -6.39
N GLU A 117 47.03 -4.19 -5.08
CA GLU A 117 47.12 -5.57 -4.60
C GLU A 117 45.81 -6.33 -4.87
N ARG A 118 45.92 -7.57 -5.35
CA ARG A 118 44.77 -8.44 -5.65
C ARG A 118 44.84 -9.72 -4.83
N GLU A 119 43.68 -10.19 -4.40
CA GLU A 119 43.54 -11.50 -3.75
C GLU A 119 43.69 -12.63 -4.78
N LYS A 120 43.86 -13.88 -4.34
CA LYS A 120 44.09 -15.06 -5.20
C LYS A 120 43.03 -15.28 -6.30
N ARG A 121 41.85 -14.65 -6.19
CA ARG A 121 40.75 -14.71 -7.18
C ARG A 121 40.72 -13.52 -8.14
N GLY A 122 41.73 -12.65 -8.14
CA GLY A 122 41.81 -11.46 -8.97
C GLY A 122 40.98 -10.26 -8.48
N THR A 123 40.17 -10.43 -7.44
CA THR A 123 39.47 -9.36 -6.71
C THR A 123 40.48 -8.38 -6.10
N ILE A 124 40.14 -7.09 -6.05
CA ILE A 124 40.99 -6.10 -5.36
C ILE A 124 41.00 -6.39 -3.87
N LYS A 125 42.20 -6.41 -3.28
CA LYS A 125 42.36 -6.56 -1.84
C LYS A 125 41.90 -5.27 -1.16
N LYS A 126 40.79 -5.37 -0.44
CA LYS A 126 40.22 -4.29 0.39
C LYS A 126 41.05 -4.13 1.67
N THR A 127 41.15 -2.92 2.19
CA THR A 127 41.72 -2.69 3.52
C THR A 127 40.83 -3.30 4.61
N ASP A 128 41.42 -3.56 5.77
CA ASP A 128 40.70 -3.98 6.98
C ASP A 128 39.59 -2.99 7.36
N LEU A 129 39.80 -1.69 7.19
CA LEU A 129 38.79 -0.65 7.38
C LEU A 129 37.54 -0.88 6.50
N LEU A 130 37.73 -1.16 5.21
CA LEU A 130 36.60 -1.40 4.29
C LEU A 130 35.96 -2.78 4.52
N LYS A 131 36.77 -3.82 4.78
CA LYS A 131 36.26 -5.15 5.16
C LYS A 131 35.38 -5.07 6.40
N ALA A 132 35.77 -4.27 7.40
CA ALA A 132 34.98 -4.06 8.59
C ALA A 132 33.61 -3.44 8.29
N LEU A 133 33.54 -2.40 7.46
CA LEU A 133 32.26 -1.81 7.06
C LEU A 133 31.36 -2.82 6.33
N GLU A 134 31.92 -3.66 5.46
CA GLU A 134 31.16 -4.65 4.69
C GLU A 134 30.68 -5.84 5.53
N GLU A 135 31.55 -6.43 6.36
CA GLU A 135 31.20 -7.54 7.28
C GLU A 135 30.12 -7.11 8.29
N MET A 136 30.05 -5.82 8.64
CA MET A 136 29.04 -5.25 9.54
C MET A 136 27.77 -4.75 8.83
N GLY A 137 27.68 -4.87 7.50
CA GLY A 137 26.54 -4.33 6.73
C GLY A 137 26.46 -2.80 6.71
N ILE A 138 27.50 -2.09 7.15
CA ILE A 138 27.54 -0.63 7.18
C ILE A 138 27.82 -0.11 5.77
N ASN A 139 26.79 0.41 5.12
CA ASN A 139 26.95 0.97 3.78
C ASN A 139 27.87 2.21 3.82
N LEU A 140 28.90 2.23 2.98
CA LEU A 140 29.80 3.39 2.80
C LEU A 140 29.02 4.67 2.43
N SER A 141 27.80 4.60 1.89
CA SER A 141 26.95 5.79 1.68
C SER A 141 26.57 6.49 2.98
N ASN A 142 26.37 5.74 4.07
CA ASN A 142 26.00 6.27 5.38
C ASN A 142 27.18 7.06 5.96
N ILE A 143 28.34 6.40 6.03
CA ILE A 143 29.64 6.98 6.41
C ILE A 143 29.97 8.22 5.56
N SER A 144 29.90 8.10 4.23
CA SER A 144 30.13 9.19 3.27
C SER A 144 29.20 10.39 3.50
N SER A 145 27.92 10.15 3.81
CA SER A 145 26.96 11.23 4.08
C SER A 145 27.30 12.02 5.34
N MET A 146 27.80 11.36 6.40
CA MET A 146 28.30 12.00 7.61
C MET A 146 29.55 12.84 7.34
N LEU A 147 30.47 12.27 6.56
CA LEU A 147 31.74 12.87 6.12
C LEU A 147 31.58 13.85 4.93
N ASN A 148 30.36 14.16 4.51
CA ASN A 148 30.11 15.06 3.39
C ASN A 148 30.69 16.46 3.68
N GLY A 149 31.57 16.96 2.80
CA GLY A 149 32.27 18.23 2.99
C GLY A 149 33.43 18.18 4.00
N THR A 150 33.97 17.00 4.32
CA THR A 150 35.21 16.89 5.11
C THR A 150 36.42 17.48 4.38
N GLY A 151 36.42 17.42 3.05
CA GLY A 151 37.47 17.99 2.23
C GLY A 151 38.81 17.26 2.43
N ALA A 152 39.89 18.03 2.58
CA ALA A 152 41.25 17.50 2.69
C ALA A 152 41.50 16.56 3.90
N LYS A 153 40.59 16.54 4.89
CA LYS A 153 40.67 15.68 6.09
C LYS A 153 39.90 14.35 5.95
N ALA A 154 39.38 14.05 4.76
CA ALA A 154 38.54 12.88 4.53
C ALA A 154 39.20 11.54 4.91
N PRO A 155 40.49 11.28 4.61
CA PRO A 155 41.15 10.03 5.00
C PRO A 155 41.21 9.84 6.52
N GLU A 156 41.62 10.88 7.25
CA GLU A 156 41.80 10.83 8.70
C GLU A 156 40.46 10.78 9.45
N THR A 157 39.46 11.52 8.95
CA THR A 157 38.12 11.52 9.57
C THR A 157 37.37 10.20 9.27
N LEU A 158 37.57 9.60 8.09
CA LEU A 158 37.07 8.25 7.80
C LEU A 158 37.63 7.24 8.80
N GLN A 159 38.95 7.20 8.96
CA GLN A 159 39.59 6.30 9.92
C GLN A 159 39.05 6.50 11.34
N LYS A 160 39.05 7.74 11.86
CA LYS A 160 38.50 8.05 13.20
C LYS A 160 37.04 7.68 13.37
N LEU A 161 36.23 7.75 12.31
CA LEU A 161 34.83 7.39 12.35
C LEU A 161 34.64 5.87 12.40
N VAL A 162 35.48 5.09 11.70
CA VAL A 162 35.44 3.62 11.79
C VAL A 162 36.02 3.13 13.12
N GLU A 163 37.07 3.76 13.65
CA GLU A 163 37.61 3.50 15.00
C GLU A 163 36.60 3.78 16.12
N LYS A 164 35.56 4.60 15.87
CA LYS A 164 34.43 4.76 16.79
C LYS A 164 33.41 3.63 16.74
N LEU A 165 33.43 2.80 15.70
CA LEU A 165 32.47 1.72 15.43
C LEU A 165 33.08 0.32 15.63
N VAL A 166 34.38 0.18 15.35
CA VAL A 166 35.14 -1.08 15.31
C VAL A 166 36.43 -0.96 16.12
N VAL A 167 36.79 -2.02 16.84
CA VAL A 167 38.06 -2.07 17.58
C VAL A 167 39.18 -2.57 16.67
N PHE A 168 40.31 -1.87 16.70
CA PHE A 168 41.53 -2.23 15.98
C PHE A 168 42.64 -2.59 16.96
N ASN A 169 43.48 -3.54 16.57
CA ASN A 169 44.71 -3.91 17.25
C ASN A 169 45.78 -2.81 17.09
N ASN A 170 46.84 -2.85 17.91
CA ASN A 170 47.96 -1.89 17.85
C ASN A 170 48.72 -1.90 16.52
N ASP A 171 48.63 -2.97 15.73
CA ASP A 171 49.21 -3.09 14.39
C ASP A 171 48.29 -2.56 13.26
N GLY A 172 47.10 -2.09 13.60
CA GLY A 172 46.09 -1.58 12.67
C GLY A 172 45.17 -2.65 12.06
N THR A 173 45.29 -3.92 12.46
CA THR A 173 44.36 -4.99 12.04
C THR A 173 43.04 -4.95 12.84
N ILE A 174 41.97 -5.54 12.31
CA ILE A 174 40.68 -5.64 13.03
C ILE A 174 40.81 -6.58 14.23
N GLU A 175 40.40 -6.16 15.43
CA GLU A 175 40.22 -7.10 16.55
C GLU A 175 38.95 -7.96 16.31
N ARG A 176 39.04 -9.27 16.54
CA ARG A 176 37.93 -10.21 16.38
C ARG A 176 37.58 -10.88 17.70
N GLU A 177 36.28 -11.13 17.90
CA GLU A 177 35.76 -11.92 19.01
C GLU A 177 36.15 -13.41 18.84
N LYS A 178 35.97 -14.24 19.88
CA LYS A 178 36.37 -15.66 19.86
C LYS A 178 35.69 -16.52 18.78
N ASP A 179 34.55 -16.08 18.27
CA ASP A 179 33.79 -16.72 17.20
C ASP A 179 34.24 -16.27 15.78
N GLY A 180 35.24 -15.38 15.69
CA GLY A 180 35.74 -14.80 14.45
C GLY A 180 34.95 -13.58 13.94
N THR A 181 33.87 -13.17 14.62
CA THR A 181 33.15 -11.94 14.28
C THR A 181 33.98 -10.70 14.62
N ILE A 182 33.67 -9.57 13.98
CA ILE A 182 34.37 -8.31 14.25
C ILE A 182 34.01 -7.78 15.64
N LYS A 183 35.03 -7.44 16.43
CA LYS A 183 34.84 -6.81 17.74
C LYS A 183 34.36 -5.37 17.58
N LYS A 184 33.05 -5.20 17.77
CA LYS A 184 32.36 -3.91 17.71
C LYS A 184 32.70 -3.07 18.94
N THR A 185 32.78 -1.74 18.81
CA THR A 185 32.87 -0.86 19.99
C THR A 185 31.57 -0.87 20.79
N ASN A 186 31.63 -0.48 22.06
CA ASN A 186 30.43 -0.27 22.90
C ASN A 186 29.39 0.63 22.22
N LEU A 187 29.85 1.67 21.51
CA LEU A 187 29.01 2.59 20.74
C LEU A 187 28.13 1.85 19.71
N LEU A 188 28.70 0.91 18.96
CA LEU A 188 27.94 0.20 17.92
C LEU A 188 27.12 -0.96 18.49
N LYS A 189 27.63 -1.69 19.50
CA LYS A 189 26.82 -2.69 20.24
C LYS A 189 25.55 -2.05 20.81
N THR A 190 25.66 -0.85 21.38
CA THR A 190 24.53 -0.02 21.85
C THR A 190 23.50 0.21 20.74
N LEU A 191 23.92 0.70 19.58
CA LEU A 191 22.99 1.05 18.50
C LEU A 191 22.22 -0.18 17.98
N GLU A 192 22.88 -1.34 17.90
CA GLU A 192 22.26 -2.60 17.51
C GLU A 192 21.31 -3.13 18.59
N GLU A 193 21.72 -3.17 19.86
CA GLU A 193 20.88 -3.58 21.00
C GLU A 193 19.60 -2.72 21.14
N MET A 194 19.65 -1.46 20.70
CA MET A 194 18.50 -0.55 20.72
C MET A 194 17.65 -0.56 19.43
N GLY A 195 18.04 -1.34 18.42
CA GLY A 195 17.40 -1.31 17.09
C GLY A 195 17.58 0.01 16.32
N ILE A 196 18.52 0.87 16.74
CA ILE A 196 18.76 2.17 16.10
C ILE A 196 19.63 1.98 14.85
N ASN A 197 18.96 1.93 13.70
CA ASN A 197 19.63 1.80 12.42
C ASN A 197 20.59 2.98 12.15
N LEU A 198 21.85 2.67 11.83
CA LEU A 198 22.89 3.67 11.48
C LEU A 198 22.51 4.54 10.27
N SER A 199 21.58 4.11 9.42
CA SER A 199 20.99 4.95 8.37
C SER A 199 20.24 6.16 8.94
N ASN A 200 19.53 6.02 10.07
CA ASN A 200 18.82 7.12 10.73
C ASN A 200 19.85 8.15 11.24
N ILE A 201 20.78 7.68 12.08
CA ILE A 201 21.89 8.48 12.63
C ILE A 201 22.70 9.19 11.53
N SER A 202 23.11 8.48 10.48
CA SER A 202 23.86 9.09 9.38
C SER A 202 23.04 10.12 8.60
N SER A 203 21.71 9.97 8.52
CA SER A 203 20.85 10.97 7.90
C SER A 203 20.80 12.27 8.72
N MET A 204 20.75 12.17 10.05
CA MET A 204 20.81 13.31 10.98
C MET A 204 22.16 14.02 10.90
N LEU A 205 23.24 13.22 10.92
CA LEU A 205 24.63 13.66 10.86
C LEU A 205 25.12 14.00 9.45
N ASN A 206 24.24 14.02 8.44
CA ASN A 206 24.60 14.35 7.06
C ASN A 206 25.20 15.77 6.97
N GLY A 207 26.39 15.89 6.40
CA GLY A 207 27.11 17.17 6.30
C GLY A 207 27.79 17.62 7.60
N THR A 208 28.07 16.70 8.53
CA THR A 208 28.91 17.00 9.70
C THR A 208 30.39 17.22 9.33
N GLY A 209 30.85 16.56 8.27
CA GLY A 209 32.21 16.66 7.76
C GLY A 209 33.25 16.18 8.78
N ALA A 210 34.30 16.97 8.97
CA ALA A 210 35.45 16.65 9.85
C ALA A 210 35.11 16.44 11.33
N LYS A 211 33.88 16.75 11.78
CA LYS A 211 33.40 16.53 13.16
C LYS A 211 32.52 15.27 13.32
N ALA A 212 32.43 14.43 12.30
CA ALA A 212 31.53 13.28 12.30
C ALA A 212 31.78 12.28 13.46
N PRO A 213 33.04 11.92 13.81
CA PRO A 213 33.32 11.01 14.93
C PRO A 213 32.84 11.58 16.27
N GLU A 214 33.10 12.86 16.55
CA GLU A 214 32.75 13.52 17.81
C GLU A 214 31.24 13.79 17.90
N THR A 215 30.59 14.15 16.78
CA THR A 215 29.14 14.39 16.76
C THR A 215 28.35 13.08 16.84
N LEU A 216 28.85 11.99 16.25
CA LEU A 216 28.27 10.66 16.43
C LEU A 216 28.27 10.25 17.90
N GLN A 217 29.44 10.35 18.55
CA GLN A 217 29.60 10.07 19.98
C GLN A 217 28.59 10.88 20.81
N LYS A 218 28.56 12.21 20.63
CA LYS A 218 27.61 13.11 21.32
C LYS A 218 26.14 12.81 21.05
N LEU A 219 25.80 12.33 19.86
CA LEU A 219 24.41 11.97 19.54
C LEU A 219 23.98 10.71 20.29
N VAL A 220 24.86 9.71 20.41
CA VAL A 220 24.58 8.49 21.18
C VAL A 220 24.54 8.78 22.68
N GLU A 221 25.41 9.66 23.19
CA GLU A 221 25.37 10.18 24.58
C GLU A 221 24.08 10.96 24.91
N LYS A 222 23.32 11.43 23.91
CA LYS A 222 21.97 12.00 24.13
C LYS A 222 20.87 10.94 24.22
N LEU A 223 21.14 9.69 23.83
CA LEU A 223 20.18 8.59 23.77
C LEU A 223 20.40 7.54 24.87
N VAL A 224 21.65 7.31 25.30
CA VAL A 224 22.03 6.37 26.37
C VAL A 224 22.95 6.99 27.40
N VAL A 225 23.00 6.39 28.59
CA VAL A 225 23.94 6.76 29.65
C VAL A 225 25.21 5.92 29.56
N PHE A 226 26.37 6.58 29.65
CA PHE A 226 27.68 5.95 29.76
C PHE A 226 28.24 6.13 31.17
N ASN A 227 28.94 5.12 31.66
CA ASN A 227 29.74 5.16 32.87
C ASN A 227 31.01 6.02 32.66
N ASN A 228 31.66 6.42 33.75
CA ASN A 228 32.88 7.24 33.72
C ASN A 228 34.07 6.60 32.98
N ASP A 229 34.06 5.27 32.80
CA ASP A 229 35.06 4.50 32.05
C ASP A 229 34.72 4.34 30.55
N GLY A 230 33.61 4.90 30.09
CA GLY A 230 33.13 4.76 28.70
C GLY A 230 32.38 3.45 28.42
N THR A 231 32.10 2.62 29.43
CA THR A 231 31.16 1.50 29.31
C THR A 231 29.71 2.00 29.34
N ILE A 232 28.78 1.18 28.87
CA ILE A 232 27.34 1.52 28.82
C ILE A 232 26.76 1.25 30.22
N GLU A 233 26.04 2.21 30.80
CA GLU A 233 25.30 1.92 32.03
C GLU A 233 24.09 1.02 31.70
N ARG A 234 23.85 -0.02 32.51
CA ARG A 234 22.73 -0.94 32.35
C ARG A 234 21.79 -0.84 33.56
N GLU A 235 20.50 -1.01 33.32
CA GLU A 235 19.49 -1.14 34.39
C GLU A 235 19.68 -2.50 35.11
N LYS A 236 18.98 -2.70 36.25
CA LYS A 236 19.15 -3.91 37.08
C LYS A 236 18.77 -5.23 36.38
N ASP A 237 17.98 -5.15 35.32
CA ASP A 237 17.56 -6.29 34.48
C ASP A 237 18.54 -6.59 33.33
N GLY A 238 19.64 -5.81 33.21
CA GLY A 238 20.64 -5.93 32.15
C GLY A 238 20.31 -5.17 30.86
N THR A 239 19.15 -4.51 30.78
CA THR A 239 18.82 -3.64 29.64
C THR A 239 19.68 -2.37 29.62
N ILE A 240 19.89 -1.78 28.45
CA ILE A 240 20.65 -0.53 28.31
C ILE A 240 19.91 0.62 29.01
N LYS A 241 20.62 1.37 29.86
CA LYS A 241 20.07 2.55 30.54
C LYS A 241 19.92 3.70 29.54
N LYS A 242 18.70 3.87 29.04
CA LYS A 242 18.30 4.95 28.13
C LYS A 242 18.27 6.29 28.86
N THR A 243 18.59 7.38 28.17
CA THR A 243 18.39 8.74 28.70
C THR A 243 16.90 9.07 28.81
N ASN A 244 16.57 10.08 29.61
CA ASN A 244 15.21 10.61 29.71
C ASN A 244 14.66 11.10 28.35
N LEU A 245 15.54 11.51 27.42
CA LEU A 245 15.16 11.92 26.07
C LEU A 245 14.62 10.76 25.24
N LEU A 246 15.28 9.59 25.29
CA LEU A 246 14.80 8.41 24.56
C LEU A 246 13.62 7.75 25.27
N LYS A 247 13.67 7.62 26.61
CA LYS A 247 12.52 7.13 27.39
C LYS A 247 11.26 7.94 27.09
N ALA A 248 11.39 9.26 26.97
CA ALA A 248 10.31 10.15 26.56
C ALA A 248 9.75 9.78 25.17
N LEU A 249 10.59 9.65 24.14
CA LEU A 249 10.15 9.29 22.77
C LEU A 249 9.42 7.95 22.71
N GLU A 250 9.92 6.94 23.43
CA GLU A 250 9.33 5.60 23.47
C GLU A 250 7.99 5.59 24.20
N GLU A 251 7.89 6.21 25.38
CA GLU A 251 6.65 6.31 26.17
C GLU A 251 5.57 7.17 25.49
N VAL A 252 5.93 8.16 24.66
CA VAL A 252 4.96 8.88 23.79
C VAL A 252 4.82 8.27 22.40
N GLU A 253 5.33 7.05 22.19
CA GLU A 253 5.13 6.24 20.98
C GLU A 253 5.66 6.85 19.66
N ILE A 254 6.60 7.80 19.73
CA ILE A 254 7.22 8.46 18.57
C ILE A 254 8.44 7.68 18.07
N ASP A 255 8.35 7.14 16.86
CA ASP A 255 9.47 6.48 16.19
C ASP A 255 10.63 7.47 15.92
N LEU A 256 11.85 7.07 16.31
CA LEU A 256 13.10 7.78 16.05
C LEU A 256 13.33 7.99 14.55
N SER A 257 12.77 7.18 13.66
CA SER A 257 12.82 7.38 12.21
C SER A 257 12.15 8.70 11.78
N ASN A 258 11.06 9.09 12.44
CA ASN A 258 10.36 10.36 12.19
C ASN A 258 11.22 11.55 12.63
N ILE A 259 11.75 11.48 13.86
CA ILE A 259 12.68 12.47 14.40
C ILE A 259 13.92 12.60 13.50
N SER A 260 14.47 11.47 13.05
CA SER A 260 15.61 11.40 12.13
C SER A 260 15.31 12.03 10.77
N SER A 261 14.12 11.81 10.20
CA SER A 261 13.66 12.46 8.96
C SER A 261 13.66 14.00 9.10
N MET A 262 13.09 14.51 10.20
CA MET A 262 13.02 15.95 10.48
C MET A 262 14.43 16.55 10.66
N LEU A 263 15.29 15.87 11.41
CA LEU A 263 16.66 16.27 11.73
C LEU A 263 17.67 15.97 10.61
N ARG A 264 17.23 15.43 9.48
CA ARG A 264 18.10 15.13 8.35
C ARG A 264 18.85 16.39 7.87
N LYS A 265 20.18 16.31 7.77
CA LYS A 265 21.11 17.44 7.55
C LYS A 265 21.20 18.46 8.71
N ALA A 266 20.88 18.09 9.95
CA ALA A 266 21.28 18.89 11.12
C ALA A 266 22.81 18.89 11.31
N GLY A 267 23.49 17.83 10.85
CA GLY A 267 24.95 17.71 10.81
C GLY A 267 25.54 17.84 12.22
N ALA A 268 26.54 18.70 12.38
CA ALA A 268 27.20 18.98 13.65
C ALA A 268 26.30 19.51 14.78
N LYS A 269 25.04 19.89 14.47
CA LYS A 269 24.03 20.34 15.46
C LYS A 269 23.00 19.27 15.82
N ALA A 270 23.10 18.06 15.25
CA ALA A 270 22.10 17.01 15.45
C ALA A 270 21.85 16.66 16.94
N PRO A 271 22.85 16.58 17.84
CA PRO A 271 22.61 16.30 19.26
C PRO A 271 21.78 17.39 19.95
N GLU A 272 22.09 18.66 19.70
CA GLU A 272 21.38 19.80 20.32
C GLU A 272 20.00 20.02 19.70
N THR A 273 19.84 19.81 18.39
CA THR A 273 18.53 19.91 17.73
C THR A 273 17.63 18.73 18.09
N LEU A 274 18.18 17.52 18.29
CA LEU A 274 17.42 16.38 18.83
C LEU A 274 16.82 16.73 20.19
N GLN A 275 17.64 17.20 21.13
CA GLN A 275 17.17 17.61 22.45
C GLN A 275 16.06 18.67 22.37
N LYS A 276 16.28 19.76 21.63
CA LYS A 276 15.28 20.83 21.45
C LYS A 276 13.99 20.35 20.78
N LEU A 277 14.05 19.33 19.93
CA LEU A 277 12.88 18.77 19.27
C LEU A 277 12.05 17.91 20.24
N VAL A 278 12.70 17.13 21.09
CA VAL A 278 12.00 16.36 22.13
C VAL A 278 11.43 17.28 23.23
N GLU A 279 12.16 18.33 23.62
CA GLU A 279 11.66 19.39 24.53
C GLU A 279 10.46 20.17 23.96
N LYS A 280 10.24 20.14 22.64
CA LYS A 280 9.02 20.68 22.00
C LYS A 280 7.82 19.73 22.06
N LEU A 281 8.04 18.45 22.35
CA LEU A 281 7.02 17.38 22.36
C LEU A 281 6.67 16.91 23.78
N VAL A 282 7.66 16.88 24.69
CA VAL A 282 7.55 16.40 26.07
C VAL A 282 8.10 17.44 27.05
N VAL A 283 7.45 17.57 28.21
CA VAL A 283 7.88 18.49 29.27
C VAL A 283 8.91 17.81 30.19
N PHE A 284 9.98 18.54 30.49
CA PHE A 284 11.03 18.12 31.42
C PHE A 284 11.11 19.07 32.59
N ASN A 285 11.41 18.54 33.77
CA ASN A 285 11.72 19.29 34.97
C ASN A 285 13.09 20.00 34.85
N ASN A 286 13.36 20.97 35.74
CA ASN A 286 14.62 21.73 35.76
C ASN A 286 15.88 20.87 35.98
N ASP A 287 15.74 19.66 36.52
CA ASP A 287 16.81 18.67 36.71
C ASP A 287 16.99 17.73 35.50
N GLY A 288 16.21 17.91 34.44
CA GLY A 288 16.21 17.06 33.25
C GLY A 288 15.43 15.75 33.38
N THR A 289 14.71 15.53 34.49
CA THR A 289 13.75 14.41 34.61
C THR A 289 12.48 14.68 33.80
N ILE A 290 11.80 13.63 33.38
CA ILE A 290 10.53 13.74 32.64
C ILE A 290 9.44 14.22 33.61
N GLU A 291 8.71 15.29 33.30
CA GLU A 291 7.54 15.66 34.09
C GLU A 291 6.39 14.68 33.79
N ARG A 292 5.71 14.19 34.83
CA ARG A 292 4.60 13.24 34.72
C ARG A 292 3.29 13.86 35.19
N GLU A 293 2.20 13.47 34.56
CA GLU A 293 0.83 13.79 35.00
C GLU A 293 0.49 12.99 36.28
N LYS A 294 -0.65 13.31 36.91
CA LYS A 294 -1.08 12.67 38.18
C LYS A 294 -1.32 11.16 38.09
N ASP A 295 -1.59 10.66 36.89
CA ASP A 295 -1.78 9.23 36.58
C ASP A 295 -0.46 8.49 36.28
N GLY A 296 0.68 9.20 36.31
CA GLY A 296 2.00 8.67 35.99
C GLY A 296 2.37 8.69 34.51
N THR A 297 1.46 9.10 33.61
CA THR A 297 1.77 9.26 32.19
C THR A 297 2.74 10.43 31.95
N ILE A 298 3.46 10.42 30.83
CA ILE A 298 4.34 11.55 30.47
C ILE A 298 3.51 12.81 30.21
N LYS A 299 3.92 13.92 30.82
CA LYS A 299 3.36 15.23 30.52
C LYS A 299 3.82 15.71 29.14
N LYS A 300 3.00 15.43 28.14
CA LYS A 300 3.14 15.94 26.77
C LYS A 300 3.01 17.47 26.74
N THR A 301 3.73 18.14 25.84
CA THR A 301 3.56 19.58 25.64
C THR A 301 2.20 19.90 25.02
N ASN A 302 1.76 21.16 25.13
CA ASN A 302 0.56 21.64 24.44
C ASN A 302 0.62 21.41 22.92
N LEU A 303 1.81 21.40 22.32
CA LEU A 303 1.97 21.12 20.89
C LEU A 303 1.68 19.65 20.55
N LEU A 304 2.23 18.70 21.31
CA LEU A 304 1.97 17.27 21.04
C LEU A 304 0.51 16.91 21.37
N LYS A 305 -0.01 17.36 22.53
CA LYS A 305 -1.43 17.19 22.89
C LYS A 305 -2.35 17.76 21.80
N ALA A 306 -2.01 18.93 21.24
CA ALA A 306 -2.78 19.54 20.17
C ALA A 306 -2.84 18.69 18.91
N LEU A 307 -1.71 18.13 18.46
CA LEU A 307 -1.66 17.29 17.26
C LEU A 307 -2.41 15.96 17.44
N GLU A 308 -2.30 15.34 18.63
CA GLU A 308 -2.98 14.09 18.96
C GLU A 308 -4.51 14.27 19.08
N GLU A 309 -4.99 15.30 19.79
CA GLU A 309 -6.42 15.59 19.96
C GLU A 309 -7.12 16.03 18.64
N VAL A 310 -6.36 16.37 17.59
CA VAL A 310 -6.89 16.61 16.23
C VAL A 310 -6.53 15.50 15.24
N GLU A 311 -6.10 14.33 15.73
CA GLU A 311 -5.83 13.10 14.96
C GLU A 311 -4.75 13.24 13.88
N ILE A 312 -3.81 14.17 14.05
CA ILE A 312 -2.69 14.39 13.12
C ILE A 312 -1.50 13.49 13.50
N ASP A 313 -1.36 12.39 12.76
CA ASP A 313 -0.19 11.52 12.86
C ASP A 313 1.12 12.30 12.59
N LEU A 314 2.05 12.23 13.54
CA LEU A 314 3.37 12.84 13.46
C LEU A 314 4.20 12.31 12.28
N SER A 315 3.88 11.13 11.72
CA SER A 315 4.50 10.64 10.49
C SER A 315 4.21 11.53 9.27
N ASN A 316 3.02 12.12 9.19
CA ASN A 316 2.65 13.10 8.15
C ASN A 316 3.46 14.39 8.32
N ILE A 317 3.54 14.89 9.55
CA ILE A 317 4.33 16.07 9.91
C ILE A 317 5.83 15.85 9.63
N SER A 318 6.37 14.68 10.01
CA SER A 318 7.73 14.22 9.73
C SER A 318 8.04 14.14 8.23
N SER A 319 7.09 13.67 7.41
CA SER A 319 7.23 13.66 5.95
C SER A 319 7.37 15.09 5.40
N MET A 320 6.50 16.00 5.81
CA MET A 320 6.52 17.41 5.39
C MET A 320 7.82 18.10 5.81
N LEU A 321 8.28 17.82 7.05
CA LEU A 321 9.48 18.39 7.66
C LEU A 321 10.78 17.64 7.32
N ASN A 322 10.75 16.64 6.44
CA ASN A 322 11.94 15.88 6.03
C ASN A 322 13.02 16.82 5.48
N GLY A 323 14.22 16.78 6.08
CA GLY A 323 15.34 17.63 5.68
C GLY A 323 15.29 19.06 6.21
N THR A 324 14.48 19.35 7.23
CA THR A 324 14.52 20.65 7.94
C THR A 324 15.84 20.84 8.69
N GLY A 325 16.43 19.75 9.19
CA GLY A 325 17.72 19.75 9.87
C GLY A 325 17.66 20.58 11.16
N ALA A 326 18.64 21.47 11.35
CA ALA A 326 18.82 22.23 12.58
C ALA A 326 17.67 23.22 12.94
N LYS A 327 16.67 23.40 12.07
CA LYS A 327 15.46 24.24 12.30
C LYS A 327 14.20 23.42 12.64
N ALA A 328 14.32 22.10 12.80
CA ALA A 328 13.15 21.23 12.99
C ALA A 328 12.24 21.63 14.17
N PRO A 329 12.76 22.03 15.36
CA PRO A 329 11.91 22.46 16.48
C PRO A 329 11.07 23.70 16.15
N GLU A 330 11.67 24.69 15.50
CA GLU A 330 10.99 25.95 15.15
C GLU A 330 10.01 25.78 13.99
N THR A 331 10.32 24.94 12.99
CA THR A 331 9.40 24.66 11.89
C THR A 331 8.25 23.73 12.31
N LEU A 332 8.48 22.78 13.23
CA LEU A 332 7.40 21.98 13.84
C LEU A 332 6.37 22.88 14.54
N GLN A 333 6.84 23.82 15.37
CA GLN A 333 6.01 24.80 16.04
C GLN A 333 5.15 25.60 15.04
N LYS A 334 5.79 26.20 14.02
CA LYS A 334 5.09 26.96 12.98
C LYS A 334 4.11 26.13 12.15
N LEU A 335 4.37 24.84 11.96
CA LEU A 335 3.47 23.95 11.23
C LEU A 335 2.25 23.61 12.08
N ALA A 336 2.42 23.34 13.37
CA ALA A 336 1.32 23.15 14.31
C ALA A 336 0.44 24.41 14.42
N GLU A 337 1.04 25.60 14.47
CA GLU A 337 0.33 26.90 14.46
C GLU A 337 -0.47 27.17 13.17
N LYS A 338 -0.19 26.45 12.08
CA LYS A 338 -1.01 26.49 10.85
C LYS A 338 -2.21 25.54 10.89
N LEU A 339 -2.26 24.61 11.85
CA LEU A 339 -3.26 23.55 11.97
C LEU A 339 -4.17 23.73 13.20
N VAL A 340 -3.61 24.24 14.31
CA VAL A 340 -4.29 24.45 15.60
C VAL A 340 -4.05 25.88 16.09
N VAL A 341 -5.06 26.47 16.74
CA VAL A 341 -4.95 27.81 17.34
C VAL A 341 -4.38 27.74 18.76
N PHE A 342 -3.32 28.49 19.00
CA PHE A 342 -2.70 28.68 20.32
C PHE A 342 -2.95 30.11 20.82
N ASN A 343 -3.17 30.25 22.12
CA ASN A 343 -3.22 31.52 22.82
C ASN A 343 -1.82 32.15 22.92
N ASN A 344 -1.75 33.46 23.23
CA ASN A 344 -0.50 34.21 23.35
C ASN A 344 0.47 33.68 24.43
N ASP A 345 -0.02 32.89 25.39
CA ASP A 345 0.76 32.23 26.43
C ASP A 345 1.23 30.81 26.06
N GLY A 346 0.91 30.35 24.84
CA GLY A 346 1.20 29.00 24.36
C GLY A 346 0.22 27.91 24.84
N THR A 347 -0.88 28.28 25.50
CA THR A 347 -1.99 27.34 25.78
C THR A 347 -2.84 27.08 24.54
N ILE A 348 -3.52 25.94 24.49
CA ILE A 348 -4.39 25.56 23.37
C ILE A 348 -5.71 26.34 23.48
N GLU A 349 -6.14 27.03 22.42
CA GLU A 349 -7.49 27.61 22.40
C GLU A 349 -8.51 26.48 22.20
N ARG A 350 -9.55 26.44 23.05
CA ARG A 350 -10.63 25.43 22.99
C ARG A 350 -11.96 26.10 22.65
N GLU A 351 -12.78 25.39 21.89
CA GLU A 351 -14.15 25.82 21.59
C GLU A 351 -15.06 25.64 22.81
N LYS A 352 -16.28 26.19 22.77
CA LYS A 352 -17.27 26.13 23.88
C LYS A 352 -17.61 24.71 24.35
N ARG A 353 -17.33 23.68 23.54
CA ARG A 353 -17.55 22.26 23.84
C ARG A 353 -16.32 21.55 24.43
N GLY A 354 -15.22 22.27 24.66
CA GLY A 354 -13.96 21.71 25.17
C GLY A 354 -13.04 21.11 24.10
N THR A 355 -13.51 20.95 22.86
CA THR A 355 -12.71 20.52 21.70
C THR A 355 -11.63 21.55 21.36
N ILE A 356 -10.50 21.11 20.80
CA ILE A 356 -9.46 22.00 20.29
C ILE A 356 -9.99 22.86 19.16
N LYS A 357 -9.68 24.16 19.19
CA LYS A 357 -9.96 25.07 18.10
C LYS A 357 -8.94 24.85 16.97
N LYS A 358 -9.35 24.06 15.99
CA LYS A 358 -8.65 23.91 14.70
C LYS A 358 -8.59 25.26 13.97
N THR A 359 -7.53 25.50 13.21
CA THR A 359 -7.46 26.68 12.32
C THR A 359 -8.49 26.55 11.20
N ASP A 360 -8.87 27.69 10.61
CA ASP A 360 -9.69 27.75 9.40
C ASP A 360 -9.09 26.93 8.25
N LEU A 361 -7.76 26.88 8.13
CA LEU A 361 -7.07 26.02 7.16
C LEU A 361 -7.38 24.53 7.40
N LEU A 362 -7.23 24.03 8.63
CA LEU A 362 -7.47 22.61 8.92
C LEU A 362 -8.95 22.26 8.78
N LYS A 363 -9.85 23.12 9.29
CA LYS A 363 -11.30 22.96 9.12
C LYS A 363 -11.69 22.87 7.64
N ALA A 364 -11.08 23.69 6.78
CA ALA A 364 -11.36 23.66 5.36
C ALA A 364 -10.95 22.34 4.70
N LEU A 365 -9.76 21.82 5.02
CA LEU A 365 -9.32 20.52 4.49
C LEU A 365 -10.24 19.38 4.94
N GLU A 366 -10.67 19.38 6.22
CA GLU A 366 -11.57 18.36 6.78
C GLU A 366 -13.00 18.43 6.21
N GLU A 367 -13.62 19.61 6.17
CA GLU A 367 -14.96 19.82 5.58
C GLU A 367 -15.03 19.43 4.09
N MET A 368 -13.88 19.36 3.42
CA MET A 368 -13.75 19.02 2.00
C MET A 368 -13.25 17.59 1.76
N GLY A 369 -13.11 16.76 2.82
CA GLY A 369 -12.63 15.38 2.72
C GLY A 369 -11.16 15.24 2.31
N ILE A 370 -10.38 16.33 2.38
CA ILE A 370 -8.98 16.36 1.97
C ILE A 370 -8.11 15.81 3.10
N ASN A 371 -7.82 14.52 3.04
CA ASN A 371 -6.99 13.84 4.04
C ASN A 371 -5.57 14.44 4.08
N LEU A 372 -5.09 14.78 5.28
CA LEU A 372 -3.76 15.36 5.50
C LEU A 372 -2.61 14.47 5.02
N SER A 373 -2.81 13.15 4.91
CA SER A 373 -1.82 12.24 4.29
C SER A 373 -1.58 12.49 2.80
N ASN A 374 -2.61 12.91 2.05
CA ASN A 374 -2.45 13.33 0.65
C ASN A 374 -1.62 14.62 0.56
N ILE A 375 -1.93 15.58 1.44
CA ILE A 375 -1.18 16.84 1.56
C ILE A 375 0.26 16.58 1.99
N SER A 376 0.50 15.72 2.98
CA SER A 376 1.84 15.38 3.48
C SER A 376 2.69 14.58 2.46
N SER A 377 2.05 13.79 1.60
CA SER A 377 2.66 13.14 0.44
C SER A 377 3.17 14.18 -0.56
N MET A 378 2.32 15.15 -0.92
CA MET A 378 2.69 16.25 -1.83
C MET A 378 3.80 17.13 -1.26
N LEU A 379 3.70 17.48 0.03
CA LEU A 379 4.63 18.35 0.75
C LEU A 379 5.85 17.59 1.30
N SER A 380 5.98 16.29 1.02
CA SER A 380 7.12 15.50 1.49
C SER A 380 8.45 16.12 1.04
N GLY A 381 9.30 16.46 2.02
CA GLY A 381 10.57 17.16 1.75
C GLY A 381 10.46 18.68 1.51
N ALA A 382 9.35 19.33 1.86
CA ALA A 382 9.28 20.79 1.93
C ALA A 382 10.21 21.36 3.03
N GLY A 383 10.46 20.59 4.08
CA GLY A 383 11.39 20.89 5.15
C GLY A 383 11.04 22.20 5.86
N ALA A 384 12.02 23.10 5.97
CA ALA A 384 11.87 24.40 6.63
C ALA A 384 10.81 25.33 5.99
N LYS A 385 10.26 25.00 4.81
CA LYS A 385 9.18 25.74 4.12
C LYS A 385 7.80 25.09 4.26
N ALA A 386 7.67 23.97 4.99
CA ALA A 386 6.41 23.24 5.09
C ALA A 386 5.21 24.10 5.56
N PRO A 387 5.33 25.02 6.55
CA PRO A 387 4.21 25.88 6.97
C PRO A 387 3.73 26.82 5.86
N GLU A 388 4.65 27.45 5.13
CA GLU A 388 4.34 28.37 4.04
C GLU A 388 3.82 27.63 2.81
N THR A 389 4.34 26.43 2.52
CA THR A 389 3.86 25.59 1.42
C THR A 389 2.49 24.98 1.71
N LEU A 390 2.17 24.63 2.97
CA LEU A 390 0.84 24.15 3.38
C LEU A 390 -0.20 25.24 3.16
N GLN A 391 0.08 26.45 3.64
CA GLN A 391 -0.76 27.64 3.44
C GLN A 391 -1.05 27.86 1.96
N LYS A 392 0.00 27.94 1.14
CA LYS A 392 -0.13 28.15 -0.32
C LYS A 392 -0.86 27.01 -1.05
N LEU A 393 -0.76 25.78 -0.57
CA LEU A 393 -1.50 24.65 -1.17
C LEU A 393 -2.98 24.74 -0.83
N ALA A 394 -3.32 25.09 0.41
CA ALA A 394 -4.71 25.35 0.81
C ALA A 394 -5.32 26.50 -0.02
N GLU A 395 -4.58 27.60 -0.23
CA GLU A 395 -4.98 28.73 -1.10
C GLU A 395 -5.18 28.36 -2.58
N LYS A 396 -4.68 27.20 -3.03
CA LYS A 396 -4.97 26.66 -4.38
C LYS A 396 -6.22 25.79 -4.44
N LEU A 397 -6.76 25.38 -3.29
CA LEU A 397 -7.91 24.46 -3.16
C LEU A 397 -9.15 25.17 -2.60
N VAL A 398 -8.94 26.20 -1.76
CA VAL A 398 -9.95 26.91 -0.97
C VAL A 398 -9.80 28.42 -1.15
N VAL A 399 -10.92 29.14 -1.25
CA VAL A 399 -10.91 30.61 -1.28
C VAL A 399 -10.91 31.17 0.15
N PHE A 400 -9.96 32.06 0.43
CA PHE A 400 -9.86 32.79 1.69
C PHE A 400 -10.22 34.27 1.49
N ASN A 401 -10.90 34.85 2.48
CA ASN A 401 -11.16 36.28 2.59
C ASN A 401 -9.86 37.06 2.90
N ASN A 402 -9.88 38.37 2.71
CA ASN A 402 -8.73 39.27 2.98
C ASN A 402 -8.27 39.27 4.45
N ASP A 403 -9.11 38.84 5.39
CA ASP A 403 -8.79 38.68 6.82
C ASP A 403 -8.23 37.29 7.18
N GLY A 404 -8.10 36.39 6.20
CA GLY A 404 -7.63 35.02 6.36
C GLY A 404 -8.70 33.99 6.74
N THR A 405 -9.97 34.39 6.85
CA THR A 405 -11.09 33.45 7.09
C THR A 405 -11.53 32.74 5.81
N ILE A 406 -12.21 31.60 5.92
CA ILE A 406 -12.72 30.85 4.77
C ILE A 406 -13.90 31.61 4.11
N GLU A 407 -13.88 31.80 2.79
CA GLU A 407 -15.08 32.26 2.07
C GLU A 407 -16.10 31.12 1.93
N ARG A 408 -17.38 31.37 2.24
CA ARG A 408 -18.46 30.38 2.15
C ARG A 408 -19.53 30.80 1.15
N GLU A 409 -20.08 29.84 0.44
CA GLU A 409 -21.14 30.06 -0.56
C GLU A 409 -22.51 30.29 0.12
N LYS A 410 -23.52 30.71 -0.67
CA LYS A 410 -24.91 30.89 -0.19
C LYS A 410 -25.52 29.53 0.19
N GLY A 411 -25.33 29.14 1.43
CA GLY A 411 -25.65 27.81 1.96
C GLY A 411 -24.70 27.38 3.09
N GLY A 412 -23.57 28.08 3.28
CA GLY A 412 -22.60 27.80 4.34
C GLY A 412 -21.54 26.76 3.98
N THR A 413 -21.61 26.16 2.79
CA THR A 413 -20.55 25.34 2.20
C THR A 413 -19.30 26.17 1.94
N ILE A 414 -18.13 25.54 2.00
CA ILE A 414 -16.86 26.21 1.68
C ILE A 414 -16.77 26.51 0.18
N LYS A 415 -16.37 27.75 -0.14
CA LYS A 415 -16.11 28.16 -1.52
C LYS A 415 -14.79 27.56 -2.00
N LYS A 416 -14.91 26.53 -2.82
CA LYS A 416 -13.78 25.87 -3.49
C LYS A 416 -13.20 26.77 -4.58
N THR A 417 -11.91 26.66 -4.83
CA THR A 417 -11.29 27.29 -6.02
C THR A 417 -11.75 26.59 -7.30
N ASP A 418 -11.71 27.30 -8.42
CA ASP A 418 -11.97 26.74 -9.74
C ASP A 418 -11.05 25.54 -10.08
N LEU A 419 -9.81 25.55 -9.57
CA LEU A 419 -8.88 24.42 -9.67
C LEU A 419 -9.46 23.15 -9.03
N LEU A 420 -10.04 23.23 -7.84
CA LEU A 420 -10.60 22.05 -7.17
C LEU A 420 -11.97 21.68 -7.72
N LYS A 421 -12.83 22.65 -8.05
CA LYS A 421 -14.11 22.39 -8.73
C LYS A 421 -13.87 21.59 -10.02
N ALA A 422 -12.81 21.93 -10.75
CA ALA A 422 -12.43 21.18 -11.94
C ALA A 422 -12.02 19.73 -11.66
N LEU A 423 -11.21 19.47 -10.63
CA LEU A 423 -10.84 18.11 -10.23
C LEU A 423 -12.08 17.27 -9.85
N GLU A 424 -13.01 17.85 -9.08
CA GLU A 424 -14.21 17.15 -8.60
C GLU A 424 -15.20 16.85 -9.73
N GLU A 425 -15.54 17.85 -10.56
CA GLU A 425 -16.48 17.69 -11.68
C GLU A 425 -15.96 16.69 -12.75
N MET A 426 -14.65 16.46 -12.81
CA MET A 426 -14.03 15.47 -13.70
C MET A 426 -13.86 14.08 -13.06
N GLY A 427 -14.30 13.88 -11.81
CA GLY A 427 -14.09 12.63 -11.08
C GLY A 427 -12.62 12.35 -10.71
N ILE A 428 -11.75 13.36 -10.74
CA ILE A 428 -10.33 13.22 -10.45
C ILE A 428 -10.12 13.22 -8.93
N ASN A 429 -9.92 12.02 -8.37
CA ASN A 429 -9.59 11.90 -6.96
C ASN A 429 -8.25 12.57 -6.64
N LEU A 430 -8.23 13.42 -5.61
CA LEU A 430 -7.02 14.07 -5.10
C LEU A 430 -5.94 13.07 -4.65
N SER A 431 -6.30 11.81 -4.34
CA SER A 431 -5.33 10.72 -4.09
C SER A 431 -4.47 10.39 -5.32
N ASN A 432 -5.06 10.39 -6.52
CA ASN A 432 -4.33 10.14 -7.77
C ASN A 432 -3.35 11.30 -8.05
N ILE A 433 -3.82 12.53 -7.85
CA ILE A 433 -3.00 13.74 -7.96
C ILE A 433 -1.89 13.77 -6.90
N SER A 434 -2.18 13.42 -5.63
CA SER A 434 -1.19 13.37 -4.55
C SER A 434 -0.15 12.26 -4.74
N SER A 435 -0.53 11.16 -5.41
CA SER A 435 0.35 10.08 -5.83
C SER A 435 1.34 10.57 -6.91
N MET A 436 0.85 11.25 -7.94
CA MET A 436 1.69 11.86 -8.98
C MET A 436 2.64 12.92 -8.40
N LEU A 437 2.12 13.76 -7.50
CA LEU A 437 2.83 14.88 -6.88
C LEU A 437 3.60 14.49 -5.59
N ASN A 438 3.68 13.20 -5.25
CA ASN A 438 4.40 12.71 -4.09
C ASN A 438 5.89 13.14 -4.14
N GLY A 439 6.36 13.79 -3.08
CA GLY A 439 7.74 14.30 -3.00
C GLY A 439 8.00 15.59 -3.78
N THR A 440 6.96 16.35 -4.15
CA THR A 440 7.13 17.69 -4.75
C THR A 440 7.70 18.70 -3.75
N GLY A 441 7.39 18.53 -2.46
CA GLY A 441 7.88 19.38 -1.38
C GLY A 441 7.44 20.83 -1.56
N ALA A 442 8.39 21.76 -1.44
CA ALA A 442 8.10 23.20 -1.42
C ALA A 442 7.51 23.79 -2.73
N LYS A 443 7.39 23.00 -3.81
CA LYS A 443 6.78 23.40 -5.10
C LYS A 443 5.35 22.84 -5.30
N ALA A 444 4.79 22.16 -4.30
CA ALA A 444 3.51 21.47 -4.45
C ALA A 444 2.35 22.35 -4.96
N PRO A 445 2.17 23.61 -4.51
CA PRO A 445 1.13 24.50 -5.01
C PRO A 445 1.29 24.82 -6.51
N GLU A 446 2.52 25.16 -6.94
CA GLU A 446 2.79 25.53 -8.33
C GLU A 446 2.75 24.33 -9.28
N THR A 447 3.18 23.14 -8.83
CA THR A 447 3.10 21.91 -9.63
C THR A 447 1.67 21.37 -9.69
N LEU A 448 0.87 21.49 -8.62
CA LEU A 448 -0.56 21.17 -8.65
C LEU A 448 -1.27 21.99 -9.73
N GLN A 449 -1.13 23.33 -9.68
CA GLN A 449 -1.74 24.22 -10.66
C GLN A 449 -1.36 23.83 -12.09
N LYS A 450 -0.06 23.68 -12.37
CA LYS A 450 0.42 23.26 -13.71
C LYS A 450 -0.07 21.89 -14.16
N LEU A 451 -0.37 20.97 -13.24
CA LEU A 451 -0.91 19.67 -13.57
C LEU A 451 -2.39 19.78 -13.96
N VAL A 452 -3.17 20.58 -13.24
CA VAL A 452 -4.59 20.82 -13.59
C VAL A 452 -4.71 21.63 -14.89
N GLU A 453 -3.87 22.64 -15.10
CA GLU A 453 -3.76 23.39 -16.38
C GLU A 453 -3.38 22.51 -17.58
N LYS A 454 -2.85 21.30 -17.36
CA LYS A 454 -2.61 20.31 -18.42
C LYS A 454 -3.83 19.45 -18.73
N LEU A 455 -4.81 19.37 -17.82
CA LEU A 455 -6.02 18.55 -17.94
C LEU A 455 -7.27 19.39 -18.29
N VAL A 456 -7.28 20.66 -17.91
CA VAL A 456 -8.44 21.58 -17.95
C VAL A 456 -8.06 22.89 -18.63
N VAL A 457 -8.95 23.42 -19.46
CA VAL A 457 -8.80 24.75 -20.04
C VAL A 457 -9.36 25.81 -19.09
N PHE A 458 -8.55 26.83 -18.81
CA PHE A 458 -8.93 28.00 -18.01
C PHE A 458 -8.96 29.25 -18.89
N ASN A 459 -9.92 30.14 -18.60
CA ASN A 459 -10.03 31.46 -19.19
C ASN A 459 -8.88 32.38 -18.71
N ASN A 460 -8.67 33.50 -19.41
CA ASN A 460 -7.63 34.49 -19.06
C ASN A 460 -7.80 35.13 -17.66
N ASP A 461 -8.98 35.05 -17.06
CA ASP A 461 -9.28 35.51 -15.69
C ASP A 461 -9.05 34.42 -14.61
N GLY A 462 -8.69 33.20 -15.03
CA GLY A 462 -8.48 32.05 -14.16
C GLY A 462 -9.73 31.18 -13.91
N THR A 463 -10.88 31.51 -14.48
CA THR A 463 -12.11 30.70 -14.37
C THR A 463 -12.06 29.48 -15.29
N ILE A 464 -12.84 28.43 -14.98
CA ILE A 464 -12.95 27.23 -15.82
C ILE A 464 -13.64 27.57 -17.14
N GLU A 465 -13.05 27.22 -18.29
CA GLU A 465 -13.78 27.26 -19.56
C GLU A 465 -14.75 26.07 -19.64
N ARG A 466 -16.00 26.31 -20.05
CA ARG A 466 -17.06 25.29 -20.16
C ARG A 466 -17.50 25.11 -21.61
N GLU A 467 -17.86 23.88 -21.95
CA GLU A 467 -18.49 23.53 -23.22
C GLU A 467 -19.94 24.05 -23.25
N LYS A 468 -20.59 23.99 -24.42
CA LYS A 468 -21.97 24.51 -24.61
C LYS A 468 -23.04 23.83 -23.76
N ASP A 469 -22.79 22.60 -23.32
CA ASP A 469 -23.65 21.81 -22.43
C ASP A 469 -23.41 22.10 -20.93
N GLY A 470 -22.45 22.97 -20.61
CA GLY A 470 -22.05 23.31 -19.25
C GLY A 470 -20.99 22.40 -18.64
N THR A 471 -20.56 21.34 -19.33
CA THR A 471 -19.45 20.49 -18.88
C THR A 471 -18.11 21.23 -18.92
N ILE A 472 -17.12 20.75 -18.17
CA ILE A 472 -15.78 21.33 -18.16
C ILE A 472 -15.07 21.05 -19.48
N LYS A 473 -14.51 22.11 -20.08
CA LYS A 473 -13.68 22.00 -21.28
C LYS A 473 -12.33 21.37 -20.91
N LYS A 474 -12.25 20.05 -21.11
CA LYS A 474 -11.01 19.28 -21.03
C LYS A 474 -10.02 19.79 -22.09
N THR A 475 -8.72 19.74 -21.79
CA THR A 475 -7.67 19.97 -22.80
C THR A 475 -7.70 18.86 -23.86
N ASP A 476 -7.24 19.17 -25.08
CA ASP A 476 -7.08 18.16 -26.15
C ASP A 476 -6.24 16.97 -25.68
N LEU A 477 -5.23 17.24 -24.84
CA LEU A 477 -4.38 16.26 -24.17
C LEU A 477 -5.22 15.22 -23.42
N LEU A 478 -6.15 15.64 -22.56
CA LEU A 478 -6.97 14.71 -21.79
C LEU A 478 -8.04 14.05 -22.67
N LYS A 479 -8.73 14.81 -23.55
CA LYS A 479 -9.73 14.25 -24.48
C LYS A 479 -9.12 13.10 -25.28
N THR A 480 -7.90 13.28 -25.78
CA THR A 480 -7.18 12.25 -26.54
C THR A 480 -6.77 11.04 -25.71
N LEU A 481 -6.34 11.23 -24.46
CA LEU A 481 -6.02 10.10 -23.58
C LEU A 481 -7.28 9.27 -23.25
N GLU A 482 -8.43 9.93 -23.07
CA GLU A 482 -9.73 9.27 -22.90
C GLU A 482 -10.24 8.60 -24.19
N GLU A 483 -10.13 9.24 -25.36
CA GLU A 483 -10.44 8.67 -26.69
C GLU A 483 -9.63 7.39 -26.97
N MET A 484 -8.46 7.24 -26.33
CA MET A 484 -7.59 6.05 -26.40
C MET A 484 -7.81 5.03 -25.27
N GLY A 485 -8.81 5.22 -24.41
CA GLY A 485 -9.04 4.34 -23.24
C GLY A 485 -8.02 4.48 -22.10
N ILE A 486 -7.07 5.40 -22.18
CA ILE A 486 -6.12 5.68 -21.10
C ILE A 486 -6.79 6.58 -20.06
N ASN A 487 -7.42 5.96 -19.06
CA ASN A 487 -7.96 6.70 -17.93
C ASN A 487 -6.85 7.28 -17.01
N LEU A 488 -7.22 8.26 -16.18
CA LEU A 488 -6.29 8.94 -15.29
C LEU A 488 -5.72 8.04 -14.18
N SER A 489 -6.36 6.92 -13.83
CA SER A 489 -5.80 5.97 -12.87
C SER A 489 -4.55 5.29 -13.43
N ASN A 490 -4.58 4.86 -14.70
CA ASN A 490 -3.42 4.30 -15.41
C ASN A 490 -2.28 5.32 -15.48
N ILE A 491 -2.57 6.56 -15.88
CA ILE A 491 -1.62 7.68 -15.91
C ILE A 491 -1.01 7.93 -14.52
N SER A 492 -1.84 8.03 -13.48
CA SER A 492 -1.39 8.32 -12.11
C SER A 492 -0.54 7.19 -11.52
N SER A 493 -0.81 5.94 -11.91
CA SER A 493 0.02 4.79 -11.52
C SER A 493 1.41 4.85 -12.16
N MET A 494 1.48 5.22 -13.45
CA MET A 494 2.75 5.38 -14.17
C MET A 494 3.54 6.60 -13.66
N LEU A 495 2.85 7.70 -13.36
CA LEU A 495 3.43 8.97 -12.92
C LEU A 495 3.55 9.11 -11.40
N HIS A 496 3.22 8.07 -10.62
CA HIS A 496 3.42 8.03 -9.17
C HIS A 496 4.87 8.41 -8.81
N LYS A 497 5.04 9.40 -7.92
CA LYS A 497 6.33 10.02 -7.55
C LYS A 497 7.10 10.68 -8.70
N ALA A 498 6.41 11.16 -9.75
CA ALA A 498 6.99 12.13 -10.66
C ALA A 498 7.27 13.49 -9.96
N GLY A 499 6.51 13.79 -8.90
CA GLY A 499 6.69 14.94 -8.03
C GLY A 499 6.63 16.25 -8.81
N ALA A 500 7.63 17.12 -8.61
CA ALA A 500 7.75 18.40 -9.28
C ALA A 500 7.85 18.35 -10.82
N LYS A 501 7.97 17.15 -11.42
CA LYS A 501 8.01 16.92 -12.88
C LYS A 501 6.71 16.31 -13.43
N ALA A 502 5.67 16.10 -12.62
CA ALA A 502 4.46 15.44 -13.08
C ALA A 502 3.81 16.10 -14.32
N PRO A 503 3.67 17.44 -14.43
CA PRO A 503 3.09 18.09 -15.60
C PRO A 503 3.92 17.87 -16.87
N GLU A 504 5.25 18.01 -16.79
CA GLU A 504 6.14 17.81 -17.93
C GLU A 504 6.24 16.33 -18.33
N THR A 505 6.10 15.41 -17.37
CA THR A 505 6.14 13.97 -17.65
C THR A 505 4.82 13.49 -18.26
N LEU A 506 3.67 14.03 -17.84
CA LEU A 506 2.37 13.79 -18.46
C LEU A 506 2.37 14.22 -19.93
N GLN A 507 2.83 15.45 -20.20
CA GLN A 507 2.97 15.97 -21.57
C GLN A 507 3.83 15.05 -22.43
N LYS A 508 5.04 14.69 -21.96
CA LYS A 508 5.95 13.79 -22.68
C LYS A 508 5.42 12.37 -22.86
N LEU A 509 4.57 11.90 -21.95
CA LEU A 509 3.95 10.58 -22.06
C LEU A 509 2.95 10.57 -23.22
N ALA A 510 2.15 11.62 -23.36
CA ALA A 510 1.26 11.78 -24.51
C ALA A 510 2.04 12.01 -25.82
N GLU A 511 3.13 12.79 -25.82
CA GLU A 511 4.02 12.94 -26.99
C GLU A 511 4.66 11.61 -27.46
N LYS A 512 4.69 10.59 -26.59
CA LYS A 512 5.10 9.22 -26.96
C LYS A 512 3.98 8.39 -27.58
N LEU A 513 2.73 8.81 -27.45
CA LEU A 513 1.55 8.08 -27.86
C LEU A 513 0.84 8.70 -29.07
N VAL A 514 0.78 10.03 -29.14
CA VAL A 514 0.08 10.78 -30.21
C VAL A 514 0.95 11.89 -30.79
N VAL A 515 0.68 12.27 -32.03
CA VAL A 515 1.43 13.30 -32.75
C VAL A 515 0.82 14.68 -32.45
N PHE A 516 1.68 15.66 -32.15
CA PHE A 516 1.30 17.04 -31.91
C PHE A 516 1.72 17.92 -33.10
N ASN A 517 0.86 18.86 -33.47
CA ASN A 517 1.15 19.94 -34.41
C ASN A 517 2.13 20.96 -33.80
N ASN A 518 2.72 21.81 -34.65
CA ASN A 518 3.68 22.85 -34.23
C ASN A 518 3.10 23.90 -33.26
N ASP A 519 1.77 24.04 -33.20
CA ASP A 519 1.05 24.91 -32.27
C ASP A 519 0.69 24.24 -30.93
N GLY A 520 0.98 22.95 -30.78
CA GLY A 520 0.67 22.15 -29.59
C GLY A 520 -0.74 21.52 -29.59
N THR A 521 -1.53 21.69 -30.66
CA THR A 521 -2.75 20.90 -30.87
C THR A 521 -2.41 19.46 -31.29
N ILE A 522 -3.36 18.54 -31.20
CA ILE A 522 -3.14 17.13 -31.57
C ILE A 522 -3.45 16.94 -33.04
N GLU A 523 -2.53 16.32 -33.78
CA GLU A 523 -2.72 16.04 -35.20
C GLU A 523 -3.79 14.94 -35.36
N ARG A 524 -4.71 15.12 -36.31
CA ARG A 524 -5.76 14.15 -36.64
C ARG A 524 -5.58 13.69 -38.10
N GLU A 525 -5.88 12.43 -38.36
CA GLU A 525 -5.89 11.85 -39.71
C GLU A 525 -7.08 12.45 -40.51
N LYS A 526 -7.14 12.19 -41.83
CA LYS A 526 -8.16 12.81 -42.72
C LYS A 526 -9.62 12.48 -42.38
N ASP A 527 -9.85 11.40 -41.65
CA ASP A 527 -11.16 10.94 -41.17
C ASP A 527 -11.56 11.55 -39.81
N GLY A 528 -10.67 12.36 -39.20
CA GLY A 528 -10.87 12.96 -37.88
C GLY A 528 -10.39 12.12 -36.70
N THR A 529 -9.88 10.90 -36.93
CA THR A 529 -9.27 10.08 -35.88
C THR A 529 -7.94 10.68 -35.40
N ILE A 530 -7.55 10.40 -34.16
CA ILE A 530 -6.28 10.89 -33.60
C ILE A 530 -5.09 10.26 -34.35
N LYS A 531 -4.13 11.07 -34.77
CA LYS A 531 -2.90 10.57 -35.37
C LYS A 531 -1.96 9.99 -34.31
N LYS A 532 -2.05 8.67 -34.16
CA LYS A 532 -1.23 7.86 -33.25
C LYS A 532 0.24 7.85 -33.70
N THR A 533 1.18 7.82 -32.75
CA THR A 533 2.61 7.64 -33.06
C THR A 533 2.89 6.22 -33.55
N ASN A 534 4.04 6.03 -34.19
CA ASN A 534 4.53 4.69 -34.55
C ASN A 534 4.64 3.74 -33.33
N LEU A 535 4.93 4.27 -32.14
CA LEU A 535 4.97 3.47 -30.92
C LEU A 535 3.58 2.92 -30.56
N LEU A 536 2.56 3.77 -30.58
CA LEU A 536 1.20 3.35 -30.24
C LEU A 536 0.61 2.45 -31.32
N LYS A 537 0.75 2.82 -32.60
CA LYS A 537 0.33 1.97 -33.74
C LYS A 537 0.98 0.58 -33.64
N ALA A 538 2.26 0.51 -33.25
CA ALA A 538 2.95 -0.76 -33.09
C ALA A 538 2.49 -1.63 -31.92
N LEU A 539 2.00 -1.03 -30.82
CA LEU A 539 1.45 -1.78 -29.70
C LEU A 539 0.04 -2.29 -29.99
N GLU A 540 -0.78 -1.49 -30.67
CA GLU A 540 -2.15 -1.87 -31.07
C GLU A 540 -2.16 -2.95 -32.16
N GLU A 541 -1.32 -2.83 -33.20
CA GLU A 541 -1.20 -3.84 -34.27
C GLU A 541 -0.64 -5.19 -33.79
N VAL A 542 -0.10 -5.29 -32.57
CA VAL A 542 0.31 -6.54 -31.92
C VAL A 542 -0.52 -6.87 -30.68
N GLU A 543 -1.71 -6.27 -30.57
CA GLU A 543 -2.75 -6.57 -29.56
C GLU A 543 -2.32 -6.36 -28.09
N ILE A 544 -1.37 -5.45 -27.86
CA ILE A 544 -0.88 -5.12 -26.52
C ILE A 544 -1.72 -4.02 -25.88
N ASP A 545 -2.56 -4.42 -24.93
CA ASP A 545 -3.32 -3.50 -24.09
C ASP A 545 -2.39 -2.59 -23.25
N LEU A 546 -2.66 -1.29 -23.31
CA LEU A 546 -2.02 -0.25 -22.53
C LEU A 546 -2.25 -0.40 -21.02
N SER A 547 -3.32 -1.10 -20.59
CA SER A 547 -3.56 -1.45 -19.18
C SER A 547 -2.46 -2.38 -18.64
N ASN A 548 -2.06 -3.39 -19.44
CA ASN A 548 -0.97 -4.32 -19.11
C ASN A 548 0.37 -3.56 -19.02
N ILE A 549 0.63 -2.65 -19.95
CA ILE A 549 1.80 -1.76 -19.91
C ILE A 549 1.78 -0.86 -18.67
N SER A 550 0.64 -0.24 -18.36
CA SER A 550 0.47 0.63 -17.20
C SER A 550 0.73 -0.09 -15.89
N SER A 551 0.28 -1.34 -15.75
CA SER A 551 0.54 -2.18 -14.57
C SER A 551 2.05 -2.47 -14.40
N MET A 552 2.75 -2.80 -15.49
CA MET A 552 4.21 -3.01 -15.48
C MET A 552 4.97 -1.71 -15.15
N LEU A 553 4.52 -0.59 -15.70
CA LEU A 553 5.09 0.75 -15.53
C LEU A 553 4.58 1.49 -14.27
N ASN A 554 3.85 0.81 -13.38
CA ASN A 554 3.40 1.39 -12.12
C ASN A 554 4.61 1.81 -11.26
N GLY A 555 4.63 3.07 -10.83
CA GLY A 555 5.71 3.64 -10.01
C GLY A 555 6.98 4.02 -10.75
N VAL A 556 6.96 4.17 -12.10
CA VAL A 556 8.12 4.73 -12.84
C VAL A 556 8.35 6.21 -12.47
N GLY A 557 7.29 6.99 -12.29
CA GLY A 557 7.35 8.42 -12.04
C GLY A 557 7.89 9.19 -13.24
N ALA A 558 8.84 10.10 -13.00
CA ALA A 558 9.36 11.04 -13.99
C ALA A 558 10.19 10.43 -15.16
N LYS A 559 10.20 9.09 -15.30
CA LYS A 559 10.83 8.34 -16.40
C LYS A 559 9.82 7.54 -17.24
N ALA A 560 8.51 7.73 -17.02
CA ALA A 560 7.47 6.93 -17.68
C ALA A 560 7.56 6.97 -19.21
N PRO A 561 7.80 8.12 -19.88
CA PRO A 561 7.89 8.18 -21.35
C PRO A 561 9.09 7.39 -21.89
N GLU A 562 10.26 7.51 -21.25
CA GLU A 562 11.47 6.79 -21.68
C GLU A 562 11.39 5.29 -21.37
N THR A 563 10.66 4.90 -20.32
CA THR A 563 10.49 3.47 -19.96
C THR A 563 9.43 2.80 -20.83
N LEU A 564 8.36 3.52 -21.20
CA LEU A 564 7.37 3.09 -22.19
C LEU A 564 8.05 2.80 -23.55
N GLN A 565 8.86 3.74 -24.03
CA GLN A 565 9.63 3.59 -25.27
C GLN A 565 10.49 2.31 -25.24
N LYS A 566 11.28 2.14 -24.18
CA LYS A 566 12.13 0.95 -24.00
C LYS A 566 11.35 -0.35 -23.88
N LEU A 567 10.14 -0.32 -23.32
CA LEU A 567 9.30 -1.50 -23.19
C LEU A 567 8.76 -1.91 -24.57
N ALA A 568 8.28 -0.95 -25.36
CA ALA A 568 7.87 -1.18 -26.75
C ALA A 568 9.04 -1.74 -27.59
N GLU A 569 10.24 -1.17 -27.47
CA GLU A 569 11.49 -1.67 -28.12
C GLU A 569 11.91 -3.09 -27.69
N LYS A 570 11.34 -3.65 -26.61
CA LYS A 570 11.53 -5.05 -26.20
C LYS A 570 10.50 -5.99 -26.82
N LEU A 571 9.42 -5.48 -27.40
CA LEU A 571 8.29 -6.24 -27.90
C LEU A 571 8.18 -6.17 -29.43
N VAL A 572 8.45 -5.01 -30.02
CA VAL A 572 8.39 -4.73 -31.47
C VAL A 572 9.69 -4.07 -31.97
N VAL A 573 10.04 -4.33 -33.22
CA VAL A 573 11.27 -3.82 -33.83
C VAL A 573 11.04 -2.48 -34.53
N PHE A 574 11.87 -1.50 -34.21
CA PHE A 574 11.89 -0.18 -34.85
C PHE A 574 13.18 0.02 -35.66
N ASN A 575 13.05 0.67 -36.81
CA ASN A 575 14.16 1.15 -37.62
C ASN A 575 14.90 2.31 -36.92
N ASN A 576 16.11 2.62 -37.39
CA ASN A 576 16.95 3.70 -36.83
C ASN A 576 16.33 5.11 -36.90
N ASP A 577 15.33 5.32 -37.75
CA ASP A 577 14.56 6.56 -37.89
C ASP A 577 13.28 6.60 -37.02
N GLY A 578 12.99 5.52 -36.28
CA GLY A 578 11.78 5.39 -35.47
C GLY A 578 10.54 4.92 -36.25
N THR A 579 10.68 4.50 -37.50
CA THR A 579 9.62 3.77 -38.23
C THR A 579 9.53 2.32 -37.75
N ILE A 580 8.37 1.70 -37.92
CA ILE A 580 8.12 0.30 -37.56
C ILE A 580 8.77 -0.60 -38.62
N GLU A 581 9.58 -1.58 -38.22
CA GLU A 581 10.03 -2.61 -39.16
C GLU A 581 8.89 -3.61 -39.41
N ARG A 582 8.62 -3.96 -40.67
CA ARG A 582 7.56 -4.89 -41.08
C ARG A 582 8.15 -6.14 -41.73
N GLU A 583 7.48 -7.27 -41.53
CA GLU A 583 7.77 -8.54 -42.22
C GLU A 583 7.32 -8.46 -43.70
N LYS A 584 7.66 -9.47 -44.50
CA LYS A 584 7.36 -9.48 -45.96
C LYS A 584 5.86 -9.47 -46.31
N ASP A 585 5.02 -9.92 -45.39
CA ASP A 585 3.55 -9.92 -45.50
C ASP A 585 2.91 -8.58 -45.08
N GLY A 586 3.71 -7.62 -44.61
CA GLY A 586 3.25 -6.33 -44.12
C GLY A 586 2.89 -6.30 -42.62
N THR A 587 2.93 -7.43 -41.91
CA THR A 587 2.75 -7.45 -40.46
C THR A 587 3.91 -6.78 -39.73
N ILE A 588 3.71 -6.36 -38.49
CA ILE A 588 4.79 -5.79 -37.68
C ILE A 588 5.81 -6.86 -37.31
N LYS A 589 7.09 -6.53 -37.49
CA LYS A 589 8.19 -7.38 -37.05
C LYS A 589 8.28 -7.37 -35.52
N LYS A 590 7.67 -8.39 -34.92
CA LYS A 590 7.76 -8.69 -33.49
C LYS A 590 9.20 -9.07 -33.12
N THR A 591 9.66 -8.70 -31.92
CA THR A 591 10.96 -9.17 -31.41
C THR A 591 10.90 -10.67 -31.12
N ASN A 592 12.07 -11.32 -31.06
CA ASN A 592 12.15 -12.74 -30.66
C ASN A 592 11.62 -12.97 -29.23
N LEU A 593 11.59 -11.93 -28.38
CA LEU A 593 10.98 -11.98 -27.06
C LEU A 593 9.45 -12.08 -27.13
N LEU A 594 8.80 -11.25 -27.96
CA LEU A 594 7.34 -11.32 -28.15
C LEU A 594 6.93 -12.60 -28.90
N LYS A 595 7.68 -12.99 -29.95
CA LYS A 595 7.44 -14.27 -30.67
C LYS A 595 7.54 -15.47 -29.71
N ALA A 596 8.51 -15.47 -28.79
CA ALA A 596 8.63 -16.51 -27.78
C ALA A 596 7.44 -16.55 -26.81
N LEU A 597 6.92 -15.40 -26.37
CA LEU A 597 5.71 -15.35 -25.52
C LEU A 597 4.48 -15.92 -26.25
N GLU A 598 4.28 -15.54 -27.51
CA GLU A 598 3.14 -15.97 -28.33
C GLU A 598 3.17 -17.46 -28.65
N GLU A 599 4.30 -17.99 -29.11
CA GLU A 599 4.49 -19.42 -29.40
C GLU A 599 4.37 -20.32 -28.14
N MET A 600 4.51 -19.75 -26.95
CA MET A 600 4.29 -20.43 -25.67
C MET A 600 2.85 -20.30 -25.13
N GLY A 601 1.97 -19.55 -25.81
CA GLY A 601 0.64 -19.22 -25.28
C GLY A 601 0.66 -18.30 -24.05
N ILE A 602 1.75 -17.57 -23.81
CA ILE A 602 1.85 -16.62 -22.69
C ILE A 602 1.21 -15.29 -23.08
N ASN A 603 -0.01 -15.06 -22.62
CA ASN A 603 -0.63 -13.74 -22.68
C ASN A 603 0.19 -12.72 -21.87
N LEU A 604 0.37 -11.51 -22.43
CA LEU A 604 1.06 -10.41 -21.75
C LEU A 604 0.37 -9.99 -20.44
N SER A 605 -0.92 -10.27 -20.26
CA SER A 605 -1.63 -10.06 -18.98
C SER A 605 -1.02 -10.86 -17.83
N ASN A 606 -0.64 -12.12 -18.07
CA ASN A 606 0.05 -12.96 -17.08
C ASN A 606 1.40 -12.34 -16.68
N ILE A 607 2.20 -11.99 -17.68
CA ILE A 607 3.51 -11.34 -17.50
C ILE A 607 3.36 -9.98 -16.82
N SER A 608 2.31 -9.22 -17.14
CA SER A 608 2.01 -7.93 -16.52
C SER A 608 1.64 -8.07 -15.04
N SER A 609 0.93 -9.12 -14.65
CA SER A 609 0.64 -9.41 -13.24
C SER A 609 1.94 -9.69 -12.47
N MET A 610 2.83 -10.51 -13.03
CA MET A 610 4.13 -10.83 -12.43
C MET A 610 5.02 -9.59 -12.33
N LEU A 611 5.04 -8.77 -13.39
CA LEU A 611 5.85 -7.55 -13.50
C LEU A 611 5.14 -6.30 -12.97
N HIS A 612 4.00 -6.44 -12.29
CA HIS A 612 3.29 -5.33 -11.67
C HIS A 612 4.22 -4.57 -10.71
N LYS A 613 4.29 -3.24 -10.85
CA LYS A 613 5.24 -2.37 -10.12
C LYS A 613 6.73 -2.70 -10.35
N ALA A 614 7.10 -3.36 -11.45
CA ALA A 614 8.51 -3.41 -11.89
C ALA A 614 9.06 -2.01 -12.24
N GLY A 615 8.17 -1.10 -12.65
CA GLY A 615 8.44 0.31 -12.78
C GLY A 615 9.55 0.59 -13.81
N ALA A 616 10.52 1.42 -13.44
CA ALA A 616 11.63 1.80 -14.32
C ALA A 616 12.58 0.65 -14.73
N LYS A 617 12.34 -0.58 -14.24
CA LYS A 617 13.05 -1.81 -14.62
C LYS A 617 12.20 -2.78 -15.45
N ALA A 618 10.95 -2.43 -15.78
CA ALA A 618 10.05 -3.34 -16.50
C ALA A 618 10.65 -3.90 -17.81
N PRO A 619 11.32 -3.11 -18.68
CA PRO A 619 11.90 -3.63 -19.93
C PRO A 619 13.00 -4.67 -19.69
N GLU A 620 13.90 -4.40 -18.75
CA GLU A 620 15.01 -5.32 -18.43
C GLU A 620 14.55 -6.52 -17.59
N THR A 621 13.46 -6.40 -16.84
CA THR A 621 12.88 -7.51 -16.06
C THR A 621 12.06 -8.44 -16.94
N LEU A 622 11.30 -7.90 -17.90
CA LEU A 622 10.60 -8.65 -18.94
C LEU A 622 11.57 -9.55 -19.71
N GLN A 623 12.65 -8.98 -20.23
CA GLN A 623 13.69 -9.75 -20.94
C GLN A 623 14.23 -10.89 -20.07
N LYS A 624 14.65 -10.59 -18.84
CA LYS A 624 15.19 -11.61 -17.93
C LYS A 624 14.18 -12.68 -17.52
N LEU A 625 12.89 -12.36 -17.52
CA LEU A 625 11.84 -13.33 -17.21
C LEU A 625 11.67 -14.31 -18.38
N VAL A 626 11.63 -13.81 -19.62
CA VAL A 626 11.52 -14.66 -20.81
C VAL A 626 12.80 -15.49 -21.01
N GLU A 627 13.99 -14.93 -20.78
CA GLU A 627 15.27 -15.66 -20.77
C GLU A 627 15.38 -16.75 -19.68
N LYS A 628 14.46 -16.76 -18.70
CA LYS A 628 14.36 -17.83 -17.68
C LYS A 628 13.36 -18.92 -18.05
N LEU A 629 12.55 -18.71 -19.08
CA LEU A 629 11.55 -19.66 -19.58
C LEU A 629 12.00 -20.29 -20.91
N VAL A 630 12.68 -19.52 -21.77
CA VAL A 630 13.07 -19.89 -23.14
C VAL A 630 14.58 -19.77 -23.34
N VAL A 631 15.16 -20.72 -24.08
CA VAL A 631 16.56 -20.67 -24.49
C VAL A 631 16.71 -19.86 -25.78
N PHE A 632 17.64 -18.92 -25.77
CA PHE A 632 18.01 -18.11 -26.94
C PHE A 632 19.44 -18.43 -27.38
N ASN A 633 19.67 -18.41 -28.69
CA ASN A 633 20.98 -18.53 -29.31
C ASN A 633 21.82 -17.26 -29.06
N ASN A 634 23.14 -17.36 -29.30
CA ASN A 634 24.09 -16.24 -29.14
C ASN A 634 23.79 -15.00 -30.01
N ASP A 635 23.04 -15.16 -31.10
CA ASP A 635 22.56 -14.07 -31.97
C ASP A 635 21.21 -13.48 -31.52
N GLY A 636 20.62 -14.01 -30.44
CA GLY A 636 19.32 -13.62 -29.91
C GLY A 636 18.12 -14.28 -30.61
N THR A 637 18.32 -15.23 -31.52
CA THR A 637 17.23 -16.05 -32.08
C THR A 637 16.73 -17.09 -31.06
N ILE A 638 15.48 -17.53 -31.20
CA ILE A 638 14.90 -18.57 -30.35
C ILE A 638 15.55 -19.91 -30.70
N GLU A 639 16.09 -20.63 -29.71
CA GLU A 639 16.56 -22.01 -29.93
C GLU A 639 15.35 -22.95 -30.05
N ARG A 640 15.38 -23.88 -31.00
CA ARG A 640 14.28 -24.84 -31.26
C ARG A 640 14.75 -26.28 -31.04
N GLU A 641 13.83 -27.12 -30.56
CA GLU A 641 14.01 -28.57 -30.49
C GLU A 641 13.91 -29.18 -31.91
N LYS A 642 14.24 -30.47 -32.06
CA LYS A 642 14.28 -31.15 -33.37
C LYS A 642 12.94 -31.21 -34.11
N ASP A 643 11.83 -31.08 -33.40
CA ASP A 643 10.47 -31.04 -33.93
C ASP A 643 10.01 -29.62 -34.34
N GLY A 644 10.86 -28.61 -34.14
CA GLY A 644 10.58 -27.20 -34.42
C GLY A 644 9.91 -26.44 -33.26
N THR A 645 9.57 -27.10 -32.15
CA THR A 645 9.03 -26.43 -30.96
C THR A 645 10.09 -25.55 -30.28
N ILE A 646 9.65 -24.55 -29.49
CA ILE A 646 10.58 -23.71 -28.71
C ILE A 646 11.30 -24.56 -27.67
N LYS A 647 12.63 -24.43 -27.62
CA LYS A 647 13.45 -25.04 -26.57
C LYS A 647 13.22 -24.31 -25.24
N LYS A 648 12.42 -24.95 -24.40
CA LYS A 648 12.16 -24.53 -23.01
C LYS A 648 13.40 -24.71 -22.16
N THR A 649 13.61 -23.82 -21.18
CA THR A 649 14.65 -24.00 -20.15
C THR A 649 14.32 -25.20 -19.24
N ASP A 650 15.34 -25.79 -18.61
CA ASP A 650 15.16 -26.86 -17.62
C ASP A 650 14.26 -26.42 -16.45
N LEU A 651 14.29 -25.11 -16.12
CA LEU A 651 13.41 -24.48 -15.16
C LEU A 651 11.94 -24.65 -15.53
N LEU A 652 11.57 -24.35 -16.78
CA LEU A 652 10.19 -24.49 -17.24
C LEU A 652 9.80 -25.95 -17.43
N LYS A 653 10.69 -26.79 -17.98
CA LYS A 653 10.46 -28.24 -18.10
C LYS A 653 10.14 -28.87 -16.73
N THR A 654 10.89 -28.50 -15.68
CA THR A 654 10.61 -28.91 -14.29
C THR A 654 9.20 -28.53 -13.84
N LEU A 655 8.73 -27.33 -14.15
CA LEU A 655 7.40 -26.85 -13.74
C LEU A 655 6.26 -27.56 -14.50
N GLU A 656 6.45 -27.81 -15.79
CA GLU A 656 5.48 -28.56 -16.60
C GLU A 656 5.40 -30.03 -16.16
N GLU A 657 6.53 -30.66 -15.82
CA GLU A 657 6.58 -32.00 -15.19
C GLU A 657 5.90 -32.07 -13.80
N MET A 658 5.70 -30.93 -13.14
CA MET A 658 4.94 -30.81 -11.89
C MET A 658 3.46 -30.49 -12.10
N GLY A 659 2.99 -30.40 -13.36
CA GLY A 659 1.63 -29.97 -13.69
C GLY A 659 1.36 -28.47 -13.44
N ILE A 660 2.41 -27.68 -13.18
CA ILE A 660 2.30 -26.25 -12.89
C ILE A 660 2.39 -25.47 -14.20
N ASN A 661 1.26 -24.99 -14.69
CA ASN A 661 1.21 -24.21 -15.92
C ASN A 661 1.53 -22.72 -15.68
N LEU A 662 1.66 -21.97 -16.77
CA LEU A 662 2.04 -20.55 -16.72
C LEU A 662 1.00 -19.63 -16.06
N SER A 663 -0.28 -20.00 -15.99
CA SER A 663 -1.28 -19.23 -15.23
C SER A 663 -1.15 -19.47 -13.72
N ASN A 664 -0.73 -20.67 -13.30
CA ASN A 664 -0.35 -20.94 -11.91
C ASN A 664 0.90 -20.11 -11.54
N ILE A 665 1.96 -20.14 -12.37
CA ILE A 665 3.19 -19.37 -12.16
C ILE A 665 2.88 -17.87 -12.05
N SER A 666 2.06 -17.35 -12.96
CA SER A 666 1.57 -15.96 -12.98
C SER A 666 0.89 -15.60 -11.65
N SER A 667 -0.08 -16.40 -11.21
CA SER A 667 -0.80 -16.23 -9.94
C SER A 667 0.14 -16.27 -8.71
N MET A 668 1.08 -17.20 -8.68
CA MET A 668 2.05 -17.34 -7.58
C MET A 668 3.01 -16.15 -7.50
N LEU A 669 3.42 -15.60 -8.65
CA LEU A 669 4.40 -14.52 -8.78
C LEU A 669 3.79 -13.13 -9.01
N ASN A 670 2.45 -13.02 -8.96
CA ASN A 670 1.73 -11.76 -9.08
C ASN A 670 2.25 -10.70 -8.07
N GLY A 671 2.55 -9.50 -8.57
CA GLY A 671 3.07 -8.40 -7.76
C GLY A 671 4.55 -8.50 -7.38
N THR A 672 5.31 -9.48 -7.86
CA THR A 672 6.76 -9.58 -7.59
C THR A 672 7.59 -8.51 -8.29
N GLY A 673 7.06 -7.92 -9.37
CA GLY A 673 7.62 -6.77 -10.07
C GLY A 673 9.04 -7.02 -10.56
N ALA A 674 9.96 -6.12 -10.23
CA ALA A 674 11.37 -6.21 -10.64
C ALA A 674 12.15 -7.41 -10.05
N LYS A 675 11.51 -8.24 -9.20
CA LYS A 675 12.09 -9.47 -8.64
C LYS A 675 11.58 -10.75 -9.32
N ALA A 676 10.61 -10.67 -10.25
CA ALA A 676 9.95 -11.84 -10.83
C ALA A 676 10.91 -12.95 -11.33
N PRO A 677 12.00 -12.66 -12.08
CA PRO A 677 12.91 -13.70 -12.56
C PRO A 677 13.61 -14.47 -11.43
N THR A 678 14.05 -13.78 -10.38
CA THR A 678 14.73 -14.39 -9.22
C THR A 678 13.74 -15.10 -8.30
N MET A 679 12.49 -14.64 -8.22
CA MET A 679 11.45 -15.34 -7.47
C MET A 679 10.99 -16.61 -8.20
N LEU A 680 10.97 -16.61 -9.53
CA LEU A 680 10.73 -17.81 -10.35
C LEU A 680 11.82 -18.88 -10.11
N GLU A 681 13.10 -18.52 -10.18
CA GLU A 681 14.21 -19.44 -9.85
C GLU A 681 14.07 -20.03 -8.44
N ARG A 682 13.78 -19.18 -7.44
CA ARG A 682 13.58 -19.62 -6.06
C ARG A 682 12.38 -20.54 -5.89
N LEU A 683 11.29 -20.27 -6.62
CA LEU A 683 10.10 -21.11 -6.60
C LEU A 683 10.45 -22.51 -7.12
N VAL A 684 11.11 -22.63 -8.27
CA VAL A 684 11.51 -23.95 -8.81
C VAL A 684 12.44 -24.69 -7.86
N ASN A 685 13.45 -24.02 -7.29
CA ASN A 685 14.36 -24.63 -6.32
C ASN A 685 13.64 -25.14 -5.05
N VAL A 686 12.57 -24.46 -4.62
CA VAL A 686 11.73 -24.89 -3.49
C VAL A 686 10.86 -26.09 -3.87
N LEU A 687 10.32 -26.12 -5.09
CA LEU A 687 9.47 -27.20 -5.60
C LEU A 687 10.25 -28.48 -5.92
N GLN A 688 11.54 -28.37 -6.26
CA GLN A 688 12.44 -29.50 -6.52
C GLN A 688 12.81 -30.33 -5.28
N VAL A 689 12.36 -29.95 -4.09
CA VAL A 689 12.44 -30.83 -2.91
C VAL A 689 11.40 -31.95 -3.08
N ASP A 690 11.83 -33.21 -3.20
CA ASP A 690 10.96 -34.35 -3.57
C ASP A 690 9.65 -34.41 -2.77
N ILE A 691 9.72 -34.21 -1.45
CA ILE A 691 8.56 -34.22 -0.55
C ILE A 691 7.54 -33.11 -0.89
N LEU A 692 7.97 -31.97 -1.45
CA LEU A 692 7.06 -30.92 -1.91
C LEU A 692 6.48 -31.21 -3.30
N LYS A 693 7.24 -31.87 -4.18
CA LYS A 693 6.75 -32.28 -5.51
C LYS A 693 5.52 -33.18 -5.37
N ASP A 694 5.63 -34.27 -4.59
CA ASP A 694 4.55 -35.24 -4.42
C ASP A 694 3.33 -34.61 -3.73
N ASN A 695 3.53 -33.89 -2.62
CA ASN A 695 2.42 -33.28 -1.87
C ASN A 695 1.75 -32.10 -2.61
N LEU A 696 2.45 -31.41 -3.51
CA LEU A 696 1.83 -30.36 -4.33
C LEU A 696 1.03 -30.97 -5.48
N VAL A 697 1.51 -32.05 -6.11
CA VAL A 697 0.74 -32.80 -7.11
C VAL A 697 -0.54 -33.36 -6.48
N ASP A 698 -0.46 -33.95 -5.28
CA ASP A 698 -1.65 -34.35 -4.51
C ASP A 698 -2.62 -33.19 -4.28
N ALA A 699 -2.13 -32.01 -3.88
CA ALA A 699 -2.96 -30.84 -3.58
C ALA A 699 -3.59 -30.21 -4.85
N ILE A 700 -2.85 -30.15 -5.96
CA ILE A 700 -3.35 -29.68 -7.26
C ILE A 700 -4.40 -30.66 -7.80
N ASN A 701 -4.17 -31.97 -7.67
CA ASN A 701 -5.14 -32.99 -8.03
C ASN A 701 -6.40 -32.90 -7.16
N LEU A 702 -6.28 -32.61 -5.86
CA LEU A 702 -7.43 -32.36 -4.98
C LEU A 702 -8.22 -31.09 -5.35
N TYR A 703 -7.54 -30.05 -5.84
CA TYR A 703 -8.16 -28.80 -6.25
C TYR A 703 -8.86 -28.92 -7.62
N ASN A 704 -8.22 -29.61 -8.57
CA ASN A 704 -8.74 -29.79 -9.93
C ASN A 704 -9.86 -30.84 -9.99
N ASN A 705 -9.79 -31.89 -9.16
CA ASN A 705 -10.90 -32.83 -8.99
C ASN A 705 -11.97 -32.17 -8.12
N ASN A 706 -12.90 -31.40 -8.74
CA ASN A 706 -14.09 -30.87 -8.06
C ASN A 706 -14.72 -31.96 -7.18
N ILE A 707 -14.62 -31.79 -5.86
CA ILE A 707 -15.10 -32.80 -4.91
C ILE A 707 -16.64 -32.76 -4.91
N ASN A 708 -17.21 -33.64 -5.74
CA ASN A 708 -18.63 -33.95 -5.87
C ASN A 708 -19.18 -34.68 -4.62
N ALA A 709 -18.85 -34.19 -3.42
CA ALA A 709 -19.38 -34.68 -2.16
C ALA A 709 -20.86 -34.32 -2.01
N VAL A 710 -21.71 -35.25 -2.42
CA VAL A 710 -23.05 -35.42 -1.85
C VAL A 710 -22.84 -36.24 -0.58
N ASP A 711 -23.29 -35.77 0.58
CA ASP A 711 -23.21 -36.58 1.81
C ASP A 711 -24.22 -37.73 1.72
N ASN A 712 -23.71 -38.96 1.86
CA ASN A 712 -24.52 -40.18 1.85
C ASN A 712 -25.58 -40.22 2.97
N ASN A 713 -25.39 -39.44 4.04
CA ASN A 713 -26.32 -39.34 5.17
C ASN A 713 -27.57 -38.51 4.86
N ASP A 714 -27.55 -37.68 3.79
CA ASP A 714 -28.72 -36.92 3.29
C ASP A 714 -29.37 -36.00 4.36
N ALA A 715 -28.72 -35.72 5.50
CA ALA A 715 -29.36 -35.09 6.65
C ALA A 715 -29.39 -33.56 6.54
N MET A 716 -30.52 -32.94 6.92
CA MET A 716 -30.55 -31.50 7.17
C MET A 716 -29.91 -31.21 8.53
N LEU A 717 -28.75 -30.57 8.51
CA LEU A 717 -28.02 -30.13 9.71
C LEU A 717 -28.39 -28.70 10.07
N MET A 718 -28.09 -28.30 11.31
CA MET A 718 -28.40 -26.96 11.81
C MET A 718 -27.24 -26.43 12.64
N GLY A 719 -26.71 -25.28 12.23
CA GLY A 719 -25.76 -24.50 12.99
C GLY A 719 -26.37 -24.02 14.31
N ARG A 720 -25.52 -23.74 15.30
CA ARG A 720 -25.97 -23.39 16.65
C ARG A 720 -26.71 -22.05 16.64
N CYS A 721 -26.19 -21.03 15.95
CA CYS A 721 -26.86 -19.73 15.85
C CYS A 721 -28.15 -19.81 15.04
N ALA A 722 -28.20 -20.62 13.97
CA ALA A 722 -29.41 -20.91 13.22
C ALA A 722 -30.49 -21.57 14.09
N SER A 723 -30.09 -22.51 14.95
CA SER A 723 -30.98 -23.14 15.93
C SER A 723 -31.51 -22.13 16.95
N ASP A 724 -30.64 -21.33 17.56
CA ASP A 724 -31.02 -20.33 18.56
C ASP A 724 -31.99 -19.28 17.98
N LYS A 725 -31.75 -18.79 16.75
CA LYS A 725 -32.68 -17.89 16.04
C LYS A 725 -34.02 -18.57 15.75
N LEU A 726 -34.02 -19.79 15.22
CA LEU A 726 -35.26 -20.51 14.89
C LEU A 726 -36.11 -20.78 16.14
N TYR A 727 -35.51 -21.24 17.24
CA TYR A 727 -36.22 -21.45 18.50
C TYR A 727 -36.75 -20.14 19.09
N SER A 728 -35.99 -19.05 19.01
CA SER A 728 -36.44 -17.72 19.44
C SER A 728 -37.66 -17.26 18.64
N PHE A 729 -37.64 -17.41 17.31
CA PHE A 729 -38.76 -17.12 16.43
C PHE A 729 -40.02 -17.96 16.74
N LEU A 730 -39.87 -19.29 16.87
CA LEU A 730 -40.99 -20.19 17.19
C LEU A 730 -41.65 -19.82 18.53
N LYS A 731 -40.83 -19.47 19.53
CA LYS A 731 -41.27 -19.02 20.86
C LYS A 731 -41.98 -17.66 20.81
N GLU A 732 -41.42 -16.69 20.09
CA GLU A 732 -42.00 -15.34 19.96
C GLU A 732 -43.39 -15.39 19.32
N LYS A 733 -43.51 -16.12 18.20
CA LYS A 733 -44.79 -16.26 17.47
C LYS A 733 -45.78 -17.22 18.14
N LYS A 734 -45.43 -17.80 19.31
CA LYS A 734 -46.24 -18.76 20.08
C LYS A 734 -46.71 -19.95 19.23
N ILE A 735 -45.88 -20.38 18.28
CA ILE A 735 -46.18 -21.47 17.37
C ILE A 735 -46.13 -22.77 18.18
N LYS A 736 -47.32 -23.30 18.52
CA LYS A 736 -47.44 -24.62 19.14
C LYS A 736 -47.23 -25.68 18.07
N ILE A 737 -46.28 -26.58 18.31
CA ILE A 737 -46.12 -27.80 17.50
C ILE A 737 -47.38 -28.65 17.71
N ASN A 738 -48.30 -28.61 16.74
CA ASN A 738 -49.50 -29.43 16.72
C ASN A 738 -49.23 -30.68 15.87
N THR A 739 -49.54 -31.87 16.38
CA THR A 739 -49.25 -33.15 15.70
C THR A 739 -50.22 -33.50 14.58
N ASN A 740 -51.27 -32.70 14.38
CA ASN A 740 -52.41 -33.00 13.50
C ASN A 740 -52.61 -31.96 12.38
N ASN A 741 -51.56 -31.28 11.92
CA ASN A 741 -51.64 -30.13 11.02
C ASN A 741 -51.09 -30.38 9.60
N PRO A 742 -51.60 -29.66 8.56
CA PRO A 742 -51.17 -29.83 7.18
C PRO A 742 -49.77 -29.27 6.90
N LEU A 743 -49.31 -29.52 5.66
CA LEU A 743 -48.18 -28.85 5.03
C LEU A 743 -48.58 -27.41 4.69
N HIS A 744 -47.86 -26.43 5.25
CA HIS A 744 -48.08 -25.03 4.99
C HIS A 744 -47.09 -24.52 3.94
N TYR A 745 -47.61 -23.88 2.91
CA TYR A 745 -46.83 -23.26 1.83
C TYR A 745 -46.61 -21.78 2.12
N ARG A 746 -45.39 -21.29 1.85
CA ARG A 746 -45.10 -19.87 1.98
C ARG A 746 -45.43 -19.11 0.70
N ASN A 747 -46.53 -18.37 0.74
CA ASN A 747 -47.05 -17.63 -0.40
C ASN A 747 -46.15 -16.43 -0.81
N SER A 748 -46.51 -15.76 -1.91
CA SER A 748 -45.80 -14.59 -2.44
C SER A 748 -45.73 -13.41 -1.46
N ASN A 749 -46.74 -13.26 -0.59
CA ASN A 749 -46.77 -12.27 0.49
C ASN A 749 -45.90 -12.67 1.71
N GLY A 750 -45.18 -13.79 1.64
CA GLY A 750 -44.26 -14.27 2.67
C GLY A 750 -44.95 -14.91 3.88
N GLN A 751 -46.27 -15.08 3.85
CA GLN A 751 -47.07 -15.74 4.88
C GLN A 751 -47.20 -17.24 4.59
N TYR A 752 -47.34 -18.04 5.64
CA TYR A 752 -47.65 -19.46 5.53
C TYR A 752 -49.16 -19.65 5.48
N ASP A 753 -49.64 -20.33 4.45
CA ASP A 753 -51.06 -20.55 4.17
C ASP A 753 -51.32 -22.04 3.86
N GLU A 754 -52.55 -22.48 4.09
CA GLU A 754 -53.05 -23.84 3.82
C GLU A 754 -53.69 -23.95 2.41
N SER A 755 -53.74 -22.86 1.65
CA SER A 755 -54.46 -22.74 0.38
C SER A 755 -53.94 -23.65 -0.76
N GLU A 756 -52.71 -24.18 -0.68
CA GLU A 756 -52.17 -25.16 -1.64
C GLU A 756 -52.35 -26.62 -1.19
N GLN A 757 -53.58 -27.01 -0.83
CA GLN A 757 -53.94 -28.41 -0.53
C GLN A 757 -53.59 -29.40 -1.67
N LYS A 758 -53.36 -28.90 -2.90
CA LYS A 758 -53.03 -29.66 -4.12
C LYS A 758 -51.87 -30.65 -3.95
N TYR A 759 -50.92 -30.36 -3.07
CA TYR A 759 -49.74 -31.19 -2.82
C TYR A 759 -49.78 -31.93 -1.48
N GLN A 760 -50.82 -31.72 -0.66
CA GLN A 760 -50.88 -32.27 0.70
C GLN A 760 -50.82 -33.81 0.68
N LYS A 761 -51.51 -34.43 -0.27
CA LYS A 761 -51.61 -35.88 -0.38
C LYS A 761 -50.31 -36.49 -0.92
N GLU A 762 -49.73 -35.85 -1.94
CA GLU A 762 -48.50 -36.23 -2.60
C GLU A 762 -47.30 -36.08 -1.66
N PHE A 763 -47.25 -35.00 -0.88
CA PHE A 763 -46.27 -34.82 0.18
C PHE A 763 -46.48 -35.80 1.33
N GLN A 764 -47.73 -36.07 1.76
CA GLN A 764 -47.99 -37.07 2.79
C GLN A 764 -47.49 -38.46 2.35
N SER A 765 -47.79 -38.86 1.10
CA SER A 765 -47.28 -40.11 0.52
C SER A 765 -45.76 -40.13 0.46
N PHE A 766 -45.12 -39.05 0.00
CA PHE A 766 -43.66 -38.92 0.01
C PHE A 766 -43.07 -38.99 1.43
N TYR A 767 -43.72 -38.37 2.40
CA TYR A 767 -43.27 -38.31 3.79
C TYR A 767 -43.29 -39.70 4.44
N GLU A 768 -44.40 -40.43 4.28
CA GLU A 768 -44.58 -41.79 4.82
C GLU A 768 -43.72 -42.82 4.06
N GLU A 769 -43.58 -42.69 2.74
CA GLU A 769 -42.87 -43.66 1.91
C GLU A 769 -41.35 -43.47 1.92
N TYR A 770 -40.84 -42.24 1.95
CA TYR A 770 -39.41 -41.94 1.83
C TYR A 770 -38.86 -41.24 3.09
N TYR A 771 -39.46 -40.12 3.51
CA TYR A 771 -38.87 -39.27 4.56
C TYR A 771 -38.80 -39.93 5.94
N GLU A 772 -39.85 -40.61 6.39
CA GLU A 772 -39.85 -41.39 7.64
C GLU A 772 -38.78 -42.50 7.67
N LYS A 773 -38.31 -42.93 6.49
CA LYS A 773 -37.26 -43.96 6.32
C LYS A 773 -35.86 -43.34 6.14
N GLY A 774 -35.73 -42.02 6.29
CA GLY A 774 -34.46 -41.29 6.14
C GLY A 774 -34.06 -41.02 4.69
N ILE A 775 -34.99 -41.09 3.73
CA ILE A 775 -34.75 -40.81 2.32
C ILE A 775 -35.38 -39.46 1.97
N ASN A 776 -34.58 -38.43 1.70
CA ASN A 776 -35.10 -37.07 1.52
C ASN A 776 -35.33 -36.67 0.05
N TYR A 777 -35.07 -37.56 -0.90
CA TYR A 777 -35.44 -37.37 -2.31
C TYR A 777 -35.76 -38.71 -2.98
N ASN A 778 -36.60 -38.69 -4.01
CA ASN A 778 -37.05 -39.92 -4.65
C ASN A 778 -35.97 -40.50 -5.59
N ARG A 779 -35.20 -41.45 -5.05
CA ARG A 779 -34.11 -42.16 -5.74
C ARG A 779 -34.58 -43.05 -6.89
N ASP A 780 -35.85 -43.44 -6.89
CA ASP A 780 -36.44 -44.31 -7.91
C ASP A 780 -36.91 -43.55 -9.16
N ILE A 781 -36.93 -42.22 -9.11
CA ILE A 781 -37.33 -41.35 -10.22
C ILE A 781 -36.17 -40.46 -10.71
N LEU A 782 -35.13 -40.24 -9.91
CA LEU A 782 -34.01 -39.31 -10.21
C LEU A 782 -32.64 -39.99 -10.30
N ARG A 783 -31.81 -39.58 -11.26
CA ARG A 783 -30.40 -39.99 -11.37
C ARG A 783 -29.49 -38.81 -11.72
N VAL A 784 -28.33 -38.73 -11.07
CA VAL A 784 -27.26 -37.81 -11.46
C VAL A 784 -26.46 -38.42 -12.62
N LYS A 785 -26.19 -37.63 -13.66
CA LYS A 785 -25.15 -37.89 -14.67
C LYS A 785 -24.34 -36.62 -14.91
N GLN A 786 -23.20 -36.72 -15.60
CA GLN A 786 -22.50 -35.54 -16.10
C GLN A 786 -23.19 -35.00 -17.36
N VAL A 787 -23.07 -33.69 -17.60
CA VAL A 787 -23.36 -33.04 -18.89
C VAL A 787 -22.26 -33.43 -19.87
N ASP A 788 -22.64 -34.16 -20.91
CA ASP A 788 -21.74 -34.64 -21.95
C ASP A 788 -21.34 -33.54 -22.94
N GLU A 789 -20.30 -33.80 -23.74
CA GLU A 789 -19.76 -32.83 -24.70
C GLU A 789 -20.74 -32.50 -25.85
N THR A 790 -21.82 -33.25 -26.02
CA THR A 790 -22.83 -32.95 -27.05
C THR A 790 -23.88 -31.93 -26.59
N ASP A 791 -23.87 -31.53 -25.32
CA ASP A 791 -24.71 -30.45 -24.84
C ASP A 791 -24.31 -29.12 -25.48
N HIS A 792 -25.31 -28.35 -25.90
CA HIS A 792 -25.16 -27.03 -26.52
C HIS A 792 -24.77 -25.96 -25.49
N ARG A 793 -24.95 -26.23 -24.19
CA ARG A 793 -24.57 -25.34 -23.08
C ARG A 793 -23.13 -25.60 -22.69
N GLU A 794 -22.19 -25.03 -23.47
CA GLU A 794 -20.76 -25.34 -23.33
C GLU A 794 -20.24 -25.12 -21.89
N ALA A 795 -20.69 -24.05 -21.23
CA ALA A 795 -20.36 -23.72 -19.85
C ALA A 795 -20.82 -24.77 -18.81
N LEU A 796 -21.77 -25.66 -19.15
CA LEU A 796 -22.24 -26.74 -18.29
C LEU A 796 -21.55 -28.09 -18.56
N ARG A 797 -20.75 -28.24 -19.62
CA ARG A 797 -20.07 -29.51 -19.93
C ARG A 797 -19.16 -29.94 -18.77
N GLY A 798 -19.24 -31.20 -18.37
CA GLY A 798 -18.51 -31.72 -17.19
C GLY A 798 -19.07 -31.28 -15.83
N GLN A 799 -20.18 -30.51 -15.79
CA GLN A 799 -20.97 -30.34 -14.57
C GLN A 799 -21.90 -31.54 -14.39
N ASP A 800 -22.37 -31.76 -13.16
CA ASP A 800 -23.43 -32.73 -12.92
C ASP A 800 -24.79 -32.16 -13.32
N GLN A 801 -25.69 -33.04 -13.74
CA GLN A 801 -27.11 -32.78 -13.98
C GLN A 801 -27.96 -33.88 -13.37
N VAL A 802 -29.19 -33.55 -12.96
CA VAL A 802 -30.19 -34.54 -12.53
C VAL A 802 -31.15 -34.80 -13.68
N ILE A 803 -31.34 -36.07 -14.02
CA ILE A 803 -32.32 -36.52 -15.02
C ILE A 803 -33.39 -37.41 -14.41
N ALA A 804 -34.56 -37.42 -15.04
CA ALA A 804 -35.62 -38.38 -14.78
C ALA A 804 -35.21 -39.79 -15.26
N THR A 805 -35.56 -40.84 -14.50
CA THR A 805 -35.29 -42.26 -14.83
C THR A 805 -36.52 -43.02 -15.33
N LYS A 806 -37.67 -42.37 -15.27
CA LYS A 806 -38.99 -42.78 -15.77
C LYS A 806 -39.84 -41.52 -15.91
N ASP A 807 -40.99 -41.59 -16.57
CA ASP A 807 -41.92 -40.46 -16.64
C ASP A 807 -42.38 -40.04 -15.23
N ILE A 808 -42.26 -38.75 -14.93
CA ILE A 808 -42.64 -38.13 -13.66
C ILE A 808 -43.88 -37.27 -13.91
N PRO A 809 -45.06 -37.62 -13.38
CA PRO A 809 -46.26 -36.81 -13.53
C PRO A 809 -46.14 -35.43 -12.87
N GLN A 810 -46.83 -34.44 -13.42
CA GLN A 810 -46.98 -33.12 -12.81
C GLN A 810 -47.40 -33.23 -11.33
N ASN A 811 -46.83 -32.37 -10.49
CA ASN A 811 -47.05 -32.28 -9.04
C ASN A 811 -46.39 -33.38 -8.20
N THR A 812 -45.68 -34.33 -8.82
CA THR A 812 -44.88 -35.32 -8.07
C THR A 812 -43.85 -34.63 -7.18
N VAL A 813 -43.79 -35.02 -5.90
CA VAL A 813 -42.75 -34.57 -4.98
C VAL A 813 -41.44 -35.26 -5.33
N LEU A 814 -40.44 -34.46 -5.69
CA LEU A 814 -39.10 -34.90 -6.08
C LEU A 814 -38.22 -35.12 -4.86
N GLY A 815 -38.37 -34.24 -3.85
CA GLY A 815 -37.70 -34.36 -2.56
C GLY A 815 -37.63 -33.05 -1.78
N ILE A 816 -37.02 -33.12 -0.61
CA ILE A 816 -36.63 -32.00 0.24
C ILE A 816 -35.14 -31.74 0.01
N TYR A 817 -34.79 -30.48 -0.24
CA TYR A 817 -33.40 -30.05 -0.33
C TYR A 817 -32.75 -30.10 1.06
N THR A 818 -31.63 -30.81 1.18
CA THR A 818 -30.91 -30.98 2.45
C THR A 818 -29.54 -30.29 2.40
N GLY A 819 -28.89 -30.17 3.56
CA GLY A 819 -27.71 -29.35 3.75
C GLY A 819 -27.62 -28.79 5.17
N THR A 820 -26.70 -27.85 5.40
CA THR A 820 -26.52 -27.18 6.69
C THR A 820 -27.26 -25.85 6.73
N LEU A 821 -28.15 -25.67 7.70
CA LEU A 821 -28.83 -24.41 7.98
C LEU A 821 -27.94 -23.51 8.84
N LEU A 822 -27.59 -22.34 8.32
CA LEU A 822 -26.57 -21.42 8.85
C LEU A 822 -27.15 -20.03 9.12
N CYS A 823 -26.57 -19.29 10.07
CA CYS A 823 -26.76 -17.85 10.17
C CYS A 823 -25.68 -17.09 9.38
N GLU A 824 -26.10 -16.13 8.57
CA GLU A 824 -25.29 -15.32 7.65
C GLU A 824 -24.06 -14.67 8.34
N ASP A 825 -24.29 -13.83 9.35
CA ASP A 825 -23.23 -13.10 10.08
C ASP A 825 -22.66 -13.86 11.31
N SER A 826 -22.48 -15.18 11.24
CA SER A 826 -22.29 -15.98 12.45
C SER A 826 -21.15 -16.99 12.46
N LYS A 827 -20.85 -17.46 13.68
CA LYS A 827 -19.97 -18.60 13.96
C LYS A 827 -20.38 -19.89 13.26
N ASP A 828 -21.64 -20.03 12.81
CA ASP A 828 -22.05 -21.21 12.05
C ASP A 828 -21.35 -21.27 10.69
N LEU A 829 -21.24 -20.14 9.99
CA LEU A 829 -20.56 -20.06 8.69
C LEU A 829 -19.06 -20.38 8.86
N GLN A 830 -18.43 -19.81 9.89
CA GLN A 830 -17.03 -20.09 10.23
C GLN A 830 -16.83 -21.57 10.60
N ALA A 831 -17.69 -22.15 11.44
CA ALA A 831 -17.57 -23.55 11.85
C ALA A 831 -17.76 -24.52 10.66
N GLU A 832 -18.62 -24.19 9.70
CA GLU A 832 -18.80 -24.99 8.49
C GLU A 832 -17.60 -24.84 7.54
N LEU A 833 -17.01 -23.64 7.42
CA LEU A 833 -15.75 -23.42 6.70
C LEU A 833 -14.59 -24.21 7.33
N GLU A 834 -14.47 -24.20 8.66
CA GLU A 834 -13.48 -24.98 9.42
C GLU A 834 -13.70 -26.49 9.27
N TRP A 835 -14.96 -26.95 9.23
CA TRP A 835 -15.28 -28.34 8.92
C TRP A 835 -14.88 -28.71 7.49
N LEU A 836 -15.21 -27.89 6.48
CA LEU A 836 -14.79 -28.11 5.10
C LEU A 836 -13.25 -28.16 5.00
N LEU A 837 -12.54 -27.26 5.69
CA LEU A 837 -11.07 -27.19 5.72
C LEU A 837 -10.46 -28.46 6.30
N SER A 838 -10.99 -28.94 7.43
CA SER A 838 -10.52 -30.18 8.07
C SER A 838 -10.82 -31.45 7.28
N ASN A 839 -11.81 -31.43 6.37
CA ASN A 839 -12.17 -32.55 5.49
C ASN A 839 -11.62 -32.41 4.05
N ASN A 840 -10.69 -31.46 3.81
CA ASN A 840 -10.05 -31.19 2.51
C ASN A 840 -11.02 -30.84 1.36
N SER A 841 -12.19 -30.25 1.63
CA SER A 841 -13.07 -29.79 0.55
C SER A 841 -12.55 -28.50 -0.07
N GLY A 842 -11.99 -28.56 -1.28
CA GLY A 842 -11.20 -27.47 -1.89
C GLY A 842 -11.93 -26.18 -2.31
N ALA A 843 -13.16 -25.93 -1.86
CA ALA A 843 -14.05 -24.91 -2.44
C ALA A 843 -14.84 -24.09 -1.41
N PHE A 844 -14.15 -23.59 -0.38
CA PHE A 844 -14.68 -22.75 0.70
C PHE A 844 -15.49 -21.54 0.22
N ASN A 845 -15.09 -20.94 -0.90
CA ASN A 845 -15.75 -19.79 -1.52
C ASN A 845 -17.12 -20.13 -2.16
N LYS A 846 -17.46 -21.42 -2.35
CA LYS A 846 -18.72 -21.86 -2.98
C LYS A 846 -19.83 -22.20 -1.98
N ILE A 847 -19.58 -22.12 -0.67
CA ILE A 847 -20.57 -22.49 0.37
C ILE A 847 -21.89 -21.71 0.26
N THR A 848 -21.85 -20.48 -0.25
CA THR A 848 -23.00 -19.60 -0.47
C THR A 848 -23.64 -19.73 -1.86
N HIS A 849 -22.97 -20.40 -2.81
CA HIS A 849 -23.40 -20.47 -4.22
C HIS A 849 -24.47 -21.54 -4.46
N HIS A 850 -24.62 -22.47 -3.53
CA HIS A 850 -25.63 -23.53 -3.55
C HIS A 850 -26.42 -23.48 -2.25
N ALA A 851 -27.11 -22.36 -2.04
CA ALA A 851 -27.83 -22.11 -0.80
C ALA A 851 -29.18 -21.41 -1.02
N PHE A 852 -30.16 -21.79 -0.20
CA PHE A 852 -31.49 -21.17 -0.21
C PHE A 852 -31.69 -20.22 0.97
N ASP A 853 -32.31 -19.07 0.69
CA ASP A 853 -32.84 -18.16 1.70
C ASP A 853 -34.05 -18.77 2.42
N ILE A 854 -33.83 -19.25 3.65
CA ILE A 854 -34.88 -19.69 4.57
C ILE A 854 -35.34 -18.49 5.40
N VAL A 855 -36.27 -17.71 4.87
CA VAL A 855 -36.82 -16.55 5.59
C VAL A 855 -37.77 -17.01 6.69
N LEU A 856 -37.59 -16.51 7.92
CA LEU A 856 -38.44 -16.81 9.07
C LEU A 856 -39.59 -15.82 9.20
N TYR A 857 -39.29 -14.53 9.06
CA TYR A 857 -40.21 -13.39 9.05
C TYR A 857 -39.63 -12.23 8.23
N GLU A 858 -40.40 -11.16 7.98
CA GLU A 858 -40.17 -10.02 7.04
C GLU A 858 -38.71 -9.54 6.79
N LYS A 859 -37.77 -9.68 7.73
CA LYS A 859 -36.35 -9.33 7.55
C LYS A 859 -35.35 -10.38 8.06
N GLU A 860 -35.79 -11.46 8.70
CA GLU A 860 -34.89 -12.46 9.28
C GLU A 860 -34.75 -13.66 8.34
N LYS A 861 -33.50 -13.93 7.94
CA LYS A 861 -33.12 -15.05 7.08
C LYS A 861 -32.17 -16.01 7.81
N LEU A 862 -32.29 -17.28 7.43
CA LEU A 862 -31.27 -18.30 7.59
C LEU A 862 -30.85 -18.78 6.19
N MET A 863 -29.65 -19.32 6.05
CA MET A 863 -29.12 -19.83 4.79
C MET A 863 -29.04 -21.36 4.84
N LEU A 864 -29.77 -22.07 3.99
CA LEU A 864 -29.66 -23.53 3.87
C LEU A 864 -28.66 -23.86 2.76
N SER A 865 -27.40 -24.10 3.11
CA SER A 865 -26.34 -24.47 2.17
C SER A 865 -26.31 -25.98 1.95
N GLY A 866 -26.49 -26.42 0.71
CA GLY A 866 -26.29 -27.81 0.32
C GLY A 866 -24.82 -28.17 0.07
N TYR A 867 -23.89 -27.23 0.16
CA TYR A 867 -22.52 -27.47 -0.30
C TYR A 867 -21.81 -28.56 0.54
N CYS A 868 -21.28 -29.58 -0.14
CA CYS A 868 -20.66 -30.79 0.45
C CYS A 868 -21.51 -31.68 1.36
N ARG A 869 -22.73 -31.27 1.73
CA ARG A 869 -23.62 -31.99 2.67
C ARG A 869 -25.08 -32.12 2.23
N GLY A 870 -25.46 -31.50 1.12
CA GLY A 870 -26.77 -31.65 0.52
C GLY A 870 -26.89 -32.89 -0.34
N ASN A 871 -28.14 -33.25 -0.63
CA ASN A 871 -28.49 -34.37 -1.51
C ASN A 871 -28.45 -33.97 -2.99
N PRO A 872 -28.64 -34.91 -3.94
CA PRO A 872 -28.55 -34.65 -5.38
C PRO A 872 -29.45 -33.55 -5.94
N LEU A 873 -30.45 -33.05 -5.20
CA LEU A 873 -31.24 -31.89 -5.63
C LEU A 873 -30.37 -30.62 -5.80
N ILE A 874 -29.18 -30.56 -5.18
CA ILE A 874 -28.16 -29.53 -5.45
C ILE A 874 -27.62 -29.52 -6.89
N LYS A 875 -27.79 -30.61 -7.63
CA LYS A 875 -27.30 -30.84 -9.00
C LYS A 875 -28.40 -30.65 -10.06
N ILE A 876 -29.58 -30.17 -9.65
CA ILE A 876 -30.62 -29.72 -10.58
C ILE A 876 -30.18 -28.35 -11.10
N ASN A 877 -29.94 -28.26 -12.41
CA ASN A 877 -29.34 -27.07 -13.01
C ASN A 877 -30.32 -25.90 -13.14
N ALA A 878 -29.76 -24.71 -13.34
CA ALA A 878 -30.52 -23.53 -13.71
C ALA A 878 -31.21 -23.74 -15.06
N ASN A 879 -32.46 -23.29 -15.17
CA ASN A 879 -33.14 -23.18 -16.47
C ASN A 879 -32.50 -22.17 -17.43
N HIS A 880 -31.43 -21.48 -17.03
CA HIS A 880 -30.68 -20.57 -17.89
C HIS A 880 -29.17 -20.64 -17.67
N THR A 881 -28.41 -20.42 -18.73
CA THR A 881 -26.95 -20.28 -18.69
C THR A 881 -26.48 -19.19 -19.65
N TYR A 882 -25.20 -18.84 -19.56
CA TYR A 882 -24.52 -17.92 -20.46
C TYR A 882 -23.53 -18.69 -21.34
N ASP A 883 -23.39 -18.30 -22.61
CA ASP A 883 -22.22 -18.68 -23.41
C ASP A 883 -21.04 -17.72 -23.17
N ASP A 884 -19.90 -17.98 -23.82
CA ASP A 884 -18.71 -17.13 -23.77
C ASP A 884 -18.95 -15.71 -24.33
N ASN A 885 -20.03 -15.50 -25.07
CA ASN A 885 -20.47 -14.19 -25.58
C ASN A 885 -21.48 -13.49 -24.64
N ASN A 886 -21.76 -14.09 -23.47
CA ASN A 886 -22.72 -13.61 -22.48
C ASN A 886 -24.20 -13.64 -22.96
N THR A 887 -24.50 -14.46 -23.97
CA THR A 887 -25.85 -14.70 -24.50
C THR A 887 -26.62 -15.61 -23.55
N ILE A 888 -27.85 -15.23 -23.19
CA ILE A 888 -28.69 -16.03 -22.28
C ILE A 888 -29.39 -17.15 -23.07
N TYR A 889 -28.99 -18.38 -22.81
CA TYR A 889 -29.76 -19.56 -23.17
C TYR A 889 -30.79 -19.81 -22.07
N LYS A 890 -32.09 -19.72 -22.38
CA LYS A 890 -33.18 -20.00 -21.44
C LYS A 890 -34.02 -21.17 -21.94
N ILE A 891 -33.97 -22.27 -21.20
CA ILE A 891 -34.82 -23.45 -21.35
C ILE A 891 -36.02 -23.27 -20.39
N PRO A 892 -37.22 -23.79 -20.69
CA PRO A 892 -38.30 -23.85 -19.71
C PRO A 892 -37.88 -24.62 -18.44
N ASP A 893 -38.26 -24.11 -17.27
CA ASP A 893 -38.16 -24.84 -16.01
C ASP A 893 -39.32 -25.83 -15.87
N ASN A 894 -38.98 -27.11 -15.69
CA ASN A 894 -39.91 -28.22 -15.47
C ASN A 894 -40.00 -28.62 -13.98
N VAL A 895 -39.21 -27.98 -13.10
CA VAL A 895 -39.22 -28.16 -11.64
C VAL A 895 -39.60 -26.87 -10.94
N ALA A 896 -40.50 -26.97 -9.96
CA ALA A 896 -40.89 -25.89 -9.06
C ALA A 896 -40.27 -26.11 -7.66
N VAL A 897 -39.98 -25.00 -6.97
CA VAL A 897 -39.32 -24.99 -5.66
C VAL A 897 -40.09 -24.10 -4.69
N ALA A 898 -40.44 -24.63 -3.51
CA ALA A 898 -41.24 -23.94 -2.51
C ALA A 898 -40.64 -24.02 -1.10
N GLN A 899 -40.74 -22.93 -0.33
CA GLN A 899 -40.39 -22.94 1.10
C GLN A 899 -41.61 -23.40 1.91
N CYS A 900 -41.49 -24.55 2.56
CA CYS A 900 -42.60 -25.23 3.23
C CYS A 900 -42.35 -25.36 4.75
N ARG A 901 -43.42 -25.64 5.50
CA ARG A 901 -43.36 -26.11 6.91
C ARG A 901 -44.37 -27.24 7.10
N TYR A 902 -43.95 -28.31 7.75
CA TYR A 902 -44.81 -29.44 8.13
C TYR A 902 -44.84 -29.57 9.65
N ASN A 903 -46.00 -29.86 10.25
CA ASN A 903 -46.21 -29.93 11.71
C ASN A 903 -45.65 -28.73 12.50
N SER A 904 -45.73 -27.53 11.91
CA SER A 904 -45.17 -26.27 12.45
C SER A 904 -43.65 -26.29 12.73
N GLY A 905 -42.92 -27.25 12.17
CA GLY A 905 -41.50 -27.49 12.42
C GLY A 905 -40.54 -26.58 11.63
N ILE A 906 -39.31 -27.07 11.47
CA ILE A 906 -38.22 -26.39 10.78
C ILE A 906 -38.64 -26.10 9.32
N PRO A 907 -38.56 -24.85 8.84
CA PRO A 907 -38.82 -24.56 7.43
C PRO A 907 -37.77 -25.20 6.52
N PHE A 908 -38.23 -25.85 5.46
CA PHE A 908 -37.41 -26.56 4.48
C PHE A 908 -37.77 -26.13 3.05
N ILE A 909 -36.98 -26.57 2.07
CA ILE A 909 -37.24 -26.34 0.65
C ILE A 909 -37.71 -27.64 0.00
N LEU A 910 -38.88 -27.60 -0.61
CA LEU A 910 -39.52 -28.71 -1.31
C LEU A 910 -39.38 -28.54 -2.83
N PHE A 911 -39.01 -29.60 -3.52
CA PHE A 911 -38.92 -29.68 -4.98
C PHE A 911 -40.07 -30.52 -5.53
N THR A 912 -40.81 -30.00 -6.51
CA THR A 912 -41.94 -30.68 -7.17
C THR A 912 -41.86 -30.57 -8.70
N ALA A 913 -42.37 -31.58 -9.40
CA ALA A 913 -42.51 -31.51 -10.85
C ALA A 913 -43.57 -30.46 -11.23
N LYS A 914 -43.20 -29.46 -12.03
CA LYS A 914 -44.06 -28.35 -12.47
C LYS A 914 -44.96 -28.74 -13.66
N GLU A 915 -44.53 -29.73 -14.43
CA GLU A 915 -45.21 -30.36 -15.56
C GLU A 915 -44.85 -31.85 -15.62
N ASP A 916 -45.35 -32.60 -16.61
CA ASP A 916 -44.94 -33.98 -16.82
C ASP A 916 -43.51 -34.02 -17.39
N ILE A 917 -42.58 -34.65 -16.69
CA ILE A 917 -41.16 -34.80 -17.11
C ILE A 917 -40.96 -36.19 -17.70
N LYS A 918 -40.39 -36.30 -18.90
CA LYS A 918 -40.18 -37.60 -19.57
C LYS A 918 -38.90 -38.30 -19.12
N ASN A 919 -38.91 -39.63 -19.20
CA ASN A 919 -37.72 -40.44 -18.94
C ASN A 919 -36.51 -39.95 -19.75
N GLY A 920 -35.41 -39.62 -19.07
CA GLY A 920 -34.17 -39.12 -19.66
C GLY A 920 -34.06 -37.61 -19.76
N GLU A 921 -35.14 -36.85 -19.55
CA GLU A 921 -35.09 -35.38 -19.52
C GLU A 921 -34.35 -34.86 -18.29
N GLU A 922 -33.66 -33.73 -18.45
CA GLU A 922 -33.03 -33.00 -17.36
C GLU A 922 -34.06 -32.24 -16.53
N LEU A 923 -33.87 -32.26 -15.22
CA LEU A 923 -34.60 -31.42 -14.28
C LEU A 923 -33.95 -30.03 -14.24
N LEU A 924 -34.76 -29.00 -14.45
CA LEU A 924 -34.35 -27.61 -14.49
C LEU A 924 -35.31 -26.75 -13.66
N PHE A 925 -34.78 -25.88 -12.79
CA PHE A 925 -35.57 -24.85 -12.10
C PHE A 925 -35.05 -23.44 -12.35
N ASP A 926 -35.92 -22.45 -12.26
CA ASP A 926 -35.48 -21.06 -12.18
C ASP A 926 -34.89 -20.82 -10.79
N TYR A 927 -33.55 -20.75 -10.73
CA TYR A 927 -32.83 -20.43 -9.49
C TYR A 927 -33.34 -19.12 -8.85
N GLY A 928 -33.78 -18.15 -9.66
CA GLY A 928 -34.41 -16.91 -9.21
C GLY A 928 -33.60 -16.09 -8.21
N CYS A 929 -34.27 -15.18 -7.50
CA CYS A 929 -33.62 -14.38 -6.47
C CYS A 929 -33.32 -15.18 -5.19
N ARG A 930 -34.16 -16.15 -4.81
CA ARG A 930 -34.07 -16.84 -3.50
C ARG A 930 -32.93 -17.87 -3.39
N TYR A 931 -32.23 -18.15 -4.49
CA TYR A 931 -31.01 -18.97 -4.55
C TYR A 931 -29.74 -18.14 -4.83
N TRP A 932 -29.85 -16.85 -5.19
CA TRP A 932 -28.70 -16.01 -5.62
C TRP A 932 -28.53 -14.64 -4.93
N GLN A 933 -29.59 -13.98 -4.45
CA GLN A 933 -29.54 -12.51 -4.35
C GLN A 933 -28.74 -11.93 -3.18
N CYS A 934 -28.35 -12.69 -2.16
CA CYS A 934 -27.63 -12.12 -1.02
C CYS A 934 -26.20 -11.64 -1.36
N TRP A 935 -25.59 -12.10 -2.46
CA TRP A 935 -24.16 -11.89 -2.74
C TRP A 935 -23.83 -11.02 -3.96
N ARG A 936 -24.81 -10.55 -4.76
CA ARG A 936 -24.54 -9.61 -5.87
C ARG A 936 -24.58 -8.13 -5.47
N GLU A 937 -25.41 -7.75 -4.51
CA GLU A 937 -25.42 -6.37 -3.98
C GLU A 937 -24.29 -6.12 -2.97
N GLN A 938 -23.64 -7.18 -2.50
CA GLN A 938 -22.42 -7.14 -1.71
C GLN A 938 -21.39 -8.16 -2.24
N GLN A 939 -20.88 -7.96 -3.48
CA GLN A 939 -19.67 -8.66 -3.93
C GLN A 939 -18.43 -8.14 -3.18
N TYR A 940 -18.36 -8.44 -1.88
CA TYR A 940 -17.10 -8.59 -1.18
C TYR A 940 -16.47 -9.88 -1.67
N ASP A 941 -15.43 -9.76 -2.49
CA ASP A 941 -14.61 -10.88 -2.93
C ASP A 941 -14.07 -11.63 -1.70
N ILE A 942 -14.53 -12.87 -1.48
CA ILE A 942 -14.17 -13.66 -0.30
C ILE A 942 -12.66 -14.00 -0.30
N SER A 943 -11.98 -13.97 -1.47
CA SER A 943 -10.51 -14.06 -1.52
C SER A 943 -9.80 -12.83 -0.93
N THR A 944 -10.54 -11.74 -0.70
CA THR A 944 -10.07 -10.52 -0.02
C THR A 944 -10.59 -10.37 1.41
N HIS A 945 -11.65 -11.10 1.82
CA HIS A 945 -12.30 -10.86 3.12
C HIS A 945 -11.60 -11.50 4.34
N ASP A 946 -10.77 -12.53 4.10
CA ASP A 946 -9.74 -13.00 5.05
C ASP A 946 -8.72 -11.89 5.42
N ALA A 947 -8.69 -10.79 4.64
CA ALA A 947 -7.90 -9.61 4.94
C ALA A 947 -8.69 -8.47 5.60
N ALA A 948 -10.00 -8.60 5.85
CA ALA A 948 -10.84 -7.55 6.47
C ALA A 948 -11.18 -7.90 7.93
N VAL A 949 -11.84 -9.04 8.18
CA VAL A 949 -12.27 -9.44 9.54
C VAL A 949 -11.06 -9.74 10.45
N TYR A 950 -9.94 -10.18 9.88
CA TYR A 950 -8.65 -10.30 10.58
C TYR A 950 -7.82 -9.00 10.61
N GLN A 951 -8.19 -7.95 9.87
CA GLN A 951 -7.53 -6.64 9.97
C GLN A 951 -8.23 -5.67 10.92
N ASP A 952 -9.55 -5.68 11.07
CA ASP A 952 -10.20 -4.77 12.03
C ASP A 952 -9.82 -5.06 13.49
N GLY A 953 -9.36 -6.28 13.80
CA GLY A 953 -8.72 -6.63 15.07
C GLY A 953 -7.22 -6.28 15.18
N ILE A 954 -6.52 -6.01 14.07
CA ILE A 954 -5.05 -5.85 14.01
C ILE A 954 -4.62 -4.45 13.55
N ALA A 955 -5.47 -3.69 12.86
CA ALA A 955 -5.18 -2.37 12.29
C ALA A 955 -4.86 -1.30 13.37
N ASN A 956 -5.19 -1.57 14.64
CA ASN A 956 -4.80 -0.77 15.79
C ASN A 956 -3.54 -1.30 16.51
N LYS A 957 -2.52 -1.82 15.78
CA LYS A 957 -1.11 -1.61 16.16
C LYS A 957 -0.12 -1.71 14.99
N LYS A 958 0.78 -0.72 14.97
CA LYS A 958 1.89 -0.44 14.03
C LYS A 958 2.56 -1.66 13.36
N LEU A 959 2.66 -1.61 12.04
CA LEU A 959 3.82 -2.17 11.32
C LEU A 959 4.13 -1.39 10.03
N GLY A 960 5.02 -0.40 10.17
CA GLY A 960 5.38 0.55 9.11
C GLY A 960 6.51 0.09 8.19
N LYS A 961 6.14 -0.40 6.99
CA LYS A 961 6.93 -0.43 5.74
C LYS A 961 8.25 -1.25 5.65
N GLN A 962 8.38 -1.88 4.46
CA GLN A 962 9.59 -2.42 3.81
C GLN A 962 10.08 -3.85 4.16
N LEU A 963 9.21 -4.83 3.95
CA LEU A 963 9.59 -6.01 3.14
C LEU A 963 8.52 -6.23 2.05
N SER A 964 8.95 -6.71 0.87
CA SER A 964 8.02 -7.12 -0.19
C SER A 964 7.41 -8.46 0.21
N LYS A 965 6.26 -8.44 0.89
CA LYS A 965 5.53 -9.66 1.26
C LYS A 965 5.26 -10.49 -0.01
N PRO A 966 5.42 -11.83 0.03
CA PRO A 966 5.03 -12.69 -1.09
C PRO A 966 3.51 -12.63 -1.33
N SER A 967 3.05 -13.13 -2.48
CA SER A 967 1.63 -13.09 -2.85
C SER A 967 0.75 -13.78 -1.78
N MET A 968 -0.49 -13.31 -1.62
CA MET A 968 -1.42 -13.91 -0.66
C MET A 968 -1.69 -15.40 -0.97
N ALA A 969 -1.60 -15.82 -2.23
CA ALA A 969 -1.64 -17.23 -2.61
C ALA A 969 -0.45 -18.04 -2.05
N PHE A 970 0.78 -17.50 -2.13
CA PHE A 970 1.95 -18.15 -1.52
C PHE A 970 1.87 -18.13 0.02
N ILE A 971 1.39 -17.05 0.63
CA ILE A 971 1.16 -16.98 2.09
C ILE A 971 0.07 -17.98 2.50
N GLY A 972 -1.01 -18.12 1.73
CA GLY A 972 -2.08 -19.09 1.93
C GLY A 972 -1.56 -20.54 1.85
N PHE A 973 -0.72 -20.85 0.86
CA PHE A 973 -0.04 -22.13 0.75
C PHE A 973 0.88 -22.40 1.95
N ILE A 974 1.69 -21.43 2.39
CA ILE A 974 2.55 -21.57 3.58
C ILE A 974 1.71 -21.73 4.86
N LYS A 975 0.59 -21.01 5.00
CA LYS A 975 -0.37 -21.18 6.09
C LYS A 975 -1.01 -22.56 6.08
N PHE A 976 -1.40 -23.08 4.91
CA PHE A 976 -1.91 -24.43 4.74
C PHE A 976 -0.88 -25.48 5.18
N LEU A 977 0.39 -25.33 4.78
CA LEU A 977 1.47 -26.21 5.26
C LEU A 977 1.69 -26.12 6.77
N LYS A 978 1.58 -24.93 7.40
CA LYS A 978 1.69 -24.73 8.86
C LYS A 978 0.51 -25.36 9.61
N ALA A 979 -0.72 -25.19 9.11
CA ALA A 979 -1.95 -25.64 9.75
C ALA A 979 -2.23 -27.14 9.57
N ASN A 980 -1.86 -27.73 8.43
CA ASN A 980 -2.12 -29.13 8.17
C ASN A 980 -1.15 -30.04 8.94
N LYS A 981 -1.68 -30.91 9.80
CA LYS A 981 -0.91 -31.82 10.66
C LYS A 981 -0.03 -32.80 9.87
N LYS A 982 -0.38 -33.15 8.63
CA LYS A 982 0.44 -33.97 7.70
C LYS A 982 1.64 -33.19 7.14
N TYR A 983 1.57 -31.86 7.08
CA TYR A 983 2.53 -31.00 6.37
C TYR A 983 3.33 -30.03 7.25
N ASN A 984 3.02 -29.91 8.55
CA ASN A 984 3.71 -29.00 9.48
C ASN A 984 5.24 -29.28 9.58
N GLU A 985 5.66 -30.55 9.60
CA GLU A 985 7.10 -30.90 9.57
C GLU A 985 7.81 -30.47 8.27
N LEU A 986 7.06 -30.33 7.17
CA LEU A 986 7.57 -29.81 5.91
C LEU A 986 7.71 -28.27 5.96
N TYR A 987 6.74 -27.58 6.56
CA TYR A 987 6.83 -26.14 6.87
C TYR A 987 8.08 -25.82 7.72
N LYS A 988 8.32 -26.57 8.80
CA LYS A 988 9.52 -26.39 9.65
C LYS A 988 10.82 -26.54 8.86
N LYS A 989 10.94 -27.59 8.04
CA LYS A 989 12.13 -27.81 7.18
C LYS A 989 12.31 -26.70 6.14
N LEU A 990 11.23 -26.23 5.52
CA LEU A 990 11.24 -25.13 4.55
C LEU A 990 11.81 -23.83 5.13
N VAL A 991 11.34 -23.43 6.32
CA VAL A 991 11.80 -22.22 7.02
C VAL A 991 13.30 -22.33 7.36
N VAL A 992 13.71 -23.47 7.94
CA VAL A 992 15.10 -23.68 8.39
C VAL A 992 16.10 -23.80 7.23
N GLN A 993 15.79 -24.58 6.19
CA GLN A 993 16.76 -24.85 5.12
C GLN A 993 16.95 -23.69 4.14
N ASN A 994 15.89 -22.93 3.84
CA ASN A 994 15.95 -21.89 2.80
C ASN A 994 16.31 -20.49 3.32
N LYS A 995 16.53 -20.32 4.64
CA LYS A 995 16.63 -19.00 5.30
C LYS A 995 15.50 -18.07 4.86
N LEU A 996 14.28 -18.61 4.84
CA LEU A 996 13.09 -17.85 4.52
C LEU A 996 12.82 -16.89 5.68
N ASP A 997 13.23 -15.64 5.49
CA ASP A 997 13.00 -14.51 6.39
C ASP A 997 11.51 -14.10 6.32
N LEU A 998 10.67 -15.03 6.74
CA LEU A 998 9.22 -14.92 6.88
C LEU A 998 8.94 -14.63 8.34
N ASP A 999 8.92 -13.34 8.66
CA ASP A 999 8.56 -12.80 9.97
C ASP A 999 7.06 -13.07 10.24
N ILE A 1000 6.78 -14.33 10.63
CA ILE A 1000 5.48 -14.85 11.04
C ILE A 1000 5.61 -15.07 12.55
N ASP A 1001 5.12 -14.12 13.32
CA ASP A 1001 5.31 -14.05 14.78
C ASP A 1001 4.86 -15.36 15.46
N ASP A 1002 5.81 -16.11 16.03
CA ASP A 1002 5.55 -17.41 16.69
C ASP A 1002 5.06 -17.23 18.15
N LYS A 1003 4.52 -16.06 18.50
CA LYS A 1003 4.15 -15.68 19.88
C LYS A 1003 2.69 -15.92 20.27
N GLU A 1004 1.83 -16.34 19.35
CA GLU A 1004 0.49 -16.82 19.70
C GLU A 1004 0.53 -18.35 19.94
N GLU A 1005 1.08 -18.73 21.09
CA GLU A 1005 0.65 -19.99 21.72
C GLU A 1005 -0.85 -19.88 22.04
N LEU A 1006 -1.63 -20.85 21.57
CA LEU A 1006 -3.03 -21.03 21.96
C LEU A 1006 -3.11 -21.07 23.49
N LYS A 1007 -3.73 -20.03 24.08
CA LYS A 1007 -3.98 -19.98 25.52
C LYS A 1007 -4.78 -21.21 25.93
N SER A 1008 -4.43 -21.79 27.06
CA SER A 1008 -4.93 -23.08 27.55
C SER A 1008 -6.42 -23.09 27.98
N GLU A 1009 -7.20 -22.09 27.60
CA GLU A 1009 -8.58 -21.87 28.08
C GLU A 1009 -9.65 -22.35 27.09
N ASP A 1010 -9.33 -22.54 25.80
CA ASP A 1010 -10.27 -23.09 24.79
C ASP A 1010 -10.37 -24.64 24.81
N LYS A 1011 -9.93 -25.29 25.90
CA LYS A 1011 -9.94 -26.74 26.04
C LYS A 1011 -11.26 -27.27 26.63
N TYR A 1012 -12.37 -27.06 25.89
CA TYR A 1012 -13.67 -27.70 26.15
C TYR A 1012 -14.14 -28.58 24.99
N VAL A 1013 -13.26 -29.50 24.56
CA VAL A 1013 -13.66 -30.72 23.88
C VAL A 1013 -13.45 -31.86 24.88
N GLN A 1014 -14.54 -32.45 25.38
CA GLN A 1014 -14.43 -33.68 26.17
C GLN A 1014 -13.94 -34.81 25.26
N GLU A 1015 -12.88 -35.48 25.69
CA GLU A 1015 -12.41 -36.72 25.08
C GLU A 1015 -13.47 -37.82 25.26
N ILE A 1016 -14.35 -37.99 24.27
CA ILE A 1016 -15.05 -39.27 24.10
C ILE A 1016 -14.00 -40.27 23.60
N LYS A 1017 -13.45 -41.05 24.53
CA LYS A 1017 -12.69 -42.24 24.19
C LYS A 1017 -13.57 -43.16 23.36
N ILE A 1018 -13.14 -43.42 22.13
CA ILE A 1018 -13.63 -44.57 21.37
C ILE A 1018 -13.11 -45.81 22.11
N ASN A 1019 -14.01 -46.47 22.83
CA ASN A 1019 -13.86 -47.89 23.10
C ASN A 1019 -14.60 -48.64 21.99
N ASP A 1020 -13.97 -49.71 21.51
CA ASP A 1020 -14.60 -50.66 20.60
C ASP A 1020 -15.83 -51.29 21.27
N ASP A 1021 -17.00 -51.15 20.63
CA ASP A 1021 -18.07 -52.16 20.64
C ASP A 1021 -19.07 -51.78 19.53
N ALA A 1022 -18.92 -52.43 18.38
CA ALA A 1022 -19.93 -52.41 17.33
C ALA A 1022 -21.14 -53.29 17.73
N GLU A 1023 -22.26 -53.12 17.02
CA GLU A 1023 -23.33 -54.13 16.90
C GLU A 1023 -24.45 -54.20 17.99
N SER A 1024 -24.73 -53.15 18.77
CA SER A 1024 -25.90 -53.16 19.70
C SER A 1024 -26.91 -52.00 19.64
N ILE A 1025 -26.69 -50.92 18.87
CA ILE A 1025 -27.70 -49.84 18.72
C ILE A 1025 -28.01 -49.56 17.24
N ARG A 1026 -28.73 -50.51 16.62
CA ARG A 1026 -29.44 -50.32 15.34
C ARG A 1026 -30.95 -50.42 15.56
N THR A 1027 -31.56 -49.42 16.20
CA THR A 1027 -32.97 -49.00 16.00
C THR A 1027 -33.35 -47.82 16.91
N ASN A 1028 -34.37 -47.06 16.49
CA ASN A 1028 -35.09 -46.02 17.24
C ASN A 1028 -34.38 -44.67 17.50
N THR A 1029 -34.41 -43.82 16.47
CA THR A 1029 -34.45 -42.35 16.64
C THR A 1029 -35.78 -41.78 16.11
N LYS A 1030 -36.92 -42.22 16.68
CA LYS A 1030 -38.18 -41.46 16.58
C LYS A 1030 -38.27 -40.49 17.75
N TRP A 1031 -38.61 -39.24 17.44
CA TRP A 1031 -38.66 -38.08 18.33
C TRP A 1031 -39.19 -38.37 19.75
N ARG A 1032 -38.36 -38.10 20.77
CA ARG A 1032 -38.78 -37.92 22.16
C ARG A 1032 -37.98 -36.80 22.82
N LEU A 1033 -38.63 -35.68 23.10
CA LEU A 1033 -38.08 -34.62 23.94
C LEU A 1033 -39.21 -33.96 24.76
N TYR A 1034 -39.67 -34.65 25.81
CA TYR A 1034 -40.71 -34.12 26.70
C TYR A 1034 -40.65 -34.75 28.12
N GLU A 1035 -39.57 -34.49 28.86
CA GLU A 1035 -39.44 -35.01 30.25
C GLU A 1035 -38.65 -34.11 31.23
N HIS A 1036 -38.55 -32.80 30.95
CA HIS A 1036 -37.86 -31.82 31.82
C HIS A 1036 -38.70 -30.55 32.12
N LEU A 1037 -40.03 -30.67 32.15
CA LEU A 1037 -40.95 -29.56 32.42
C LEU A 1037 -42.08 -29.87 33.44
N GLN A 1038 -41.85 -30.80 34.37
CA GLN A 1038 -42.63 -30.86 35.62
C GLN A 1038 -41.70 -31.00 36.84
N ASN A 1039 -42.11 -30.39 37.95
CA ASN A 1039 -41.39 -30.23 39.23
C ASN A 1039 -40.19 -29.26 39.14
N GLY A 1040 -40.25 -27.98 39.52
CA GLY A 1040 -41.33 -27.22 40.16
C GLY A 1040 -41.12 -27.03 41.67
N THR A 1041 -40.66 -25.82 42.09
CA THR A 1041 -40.51 -25.33 43.49
C THR A 1041 -39.47 -26.09 44.35
N SER A 1042 -38.73 -25.56 45.34
CA SER A 1042 -38.40 -24.20 45.87
C SER A 1042 -36.99 -24.31 46.54
N SER A 1043 -36.38 -23.41 47.33
CA SER A 1043 -36.80 -22.20 48.08
C SER A 1043 -35.62 -21.23 48.34
N PHE A 1044 -35.85 -20.20 49.16
CA PHE A 1044 -34.85 -19.39 49.88
C PHE A 1044 -33.89 -20.22 50.76
N CYS A 1045 -32.64 -19.77 50.91
CA CYS A 1045 -32.14 -19.22 52.20
C CYS A 1045 -30.83 -18.41 52.05
N GLU A 1046 -30.45 -17.72 53.12
CA GLU A 1046 -29.52 -16.59 53.23
C GLU A 1046 -28.26 -16.97 54.07
N VAL A 1047 -27.36 -16.00 54.34
CA VAL A 1047 -26.40 -15.94 55.49
C VAL A 1047 -24.92 -16.38 55.30
N GLN A 1048 -24.08 -15.35 55.14
CA GLN A 1048 -22.79 -15.02 55.82
C GLN A 1048 -21.46 -15.83 55.70
N PHE A 1049 -20.39 -15.01 55.61
CA PHE A 1049 -19.04 -15.07 56.22
C PHE A 1049 -18.42 -16.41 56.65
N ASP A 1050 -17.13 -16.56 56.32
CA ASP A 1050 -16.11 -16.60 57.39
C ASP A 1050 -14.76 -15.95 56.98
N GLN A 1051 -13.94 -15.63 57.98
CA GLN A 1051 -12.62 -14.99 57.92
C GLN A 1051 -11.51 -15.92 58.48
N SER A 1052 -10.26 -15.43 58.48
CA SER A 1052 -9.08 -16.01 59.15
C SER A 1052 -8.36 -17.14 58.38
N ARG A 1053 -7.07 -17.44 58.57
CA ARG A 1053 -5.97 -16.90 59.44
C ARG A 1053 -4.64 -17.28 58.73
N MET A 1054 -3.68 -16.39 58.48
CA MET A 1054 -2.65 -15.82 59.38
C MET A 1054 -1.67 -16.82 60.03
N GLU A 1055 -0.42 -16.80 59.52
CA GLU A 1055 0.89 -16.86 60.20
C GLU A 1055 1.89 -16.03 59.34
N LYS A 1056 3.07 -15.50 59.74
CA LYS A 1056 3.98 -15.63 60.92
C LYS A 1056 4.99 -16.81 60.81
N ASN A 1057 6.19 -16.80 61.43
CA ASN A 1057 6.92 -15.76 62.21
C ASN A 1057 8.47 -15.78 61.86
N PRO A 1058 9.48 -15.36 62.67
CA PRO A 1058 10.47 -14.36 62.20
C PRO A 1058 11.97 -14.69 62.45
N ASN A 1059 12.87 -13.72 62.24
CA ASN A 1059 13.99 -13.30 63.12
C ASN A 1059 14.71 -12.09 62.47
N CYS A 1060 14.89 -10.92 63.11
CA CYS A 1060 15.97 -10.53 64.05
C CYS A 1060 17.40 -10.71 63.45
N SER A 1061 18.33 -9.74 63.51
CA SER A 1061 18.58 -8.73 64.56
C SER A 1061 19.27 -7.43 64.10
N SER A 1062 19.19 -6.39 64.93
CA SER A 1062 19.82 -5.06 64.82
C SER A 1062 21.31 -5.00 65.23
N ILE A 1063 22.09 -4.08 64.66
CA ILE A 1063 23.28 -3.47 65.30
C ILE A 1063 23.30 -1.95 65.05
N ASN A 1064 23.50 -1.17 66.11
CA ASN A 1064 23.79 0.28 66.05
C ASN A 1064 25.29 0.52 65.93
N HIS A 1065 25.69 1.62 65.27
CA HIS A 1065 26.76 2.46 65.82
C HIS A 1065 26.67 3.92 65.34
N THR A 1066 26.73 4.83 66.31
CA THR A 1066 26.82 6.28 66.10
C THR A 1066 28.28 6.72 66.23
N GLN A 1067 28.72 7.69 65.42
CA GLN A 1067 29.77 8.63 65.83
C GLN A 1067 29.57 10.01 65.20
N ILE A 1068 29.84 11.04 65.99
CA ILE A 1068 29.69 12.47 65.70
C ILE A 1068 31.03 13.14 65.96
N ILE A 1069 31.54 13.99 65.07
CA ILE A 1069 32.37 15.15 65.42
C ILE A 1069 31.95 16.37 64.57
N ASN A 1070 31.99 17.54 65.21
CA ASN A 1070 31.53 18.84 64.75
C ASN A 1070 32.38 19.50 63.65
N SER A 1071 31.77 20.41 62.89
CA SER A 1071 32.16 21.83 62.95
C SER A 1071 30.95 22.74 62.71
N LYS A 1072 30.83 23.80 63.52
CA LYS A 1072 29.85 24.88 63.35
C LYS A 1072 30.49 25.99 62.51
N GLU A 1073 29.68 26.78 61.80
CA GLU A 1073 29.67 28.23 62.08
C GLU A 1073 28.36 28.90 61.66
N ASP A 1074 27.96 29.91 62.44
CA ASP A 1074 26.71 30.65 62.31
C ASP A 1074 26.83 31.81 61.31
N ASN A 1075 25.73 32.22 60.67
CA ASN A 1075 25.01 33.44 61.10
C ASN A 1075 23.74 33.78 60.27
N LYS A 1076 22.61 33.73 60.99
CA LYS A 1076 21.60 34.80 61.13
C LYS A 1076 20.84 35.36 59.91
N LYS A 1077 19.51 35.18 60.01
CA LYS A 1077 18.44 36.22 60.03
C LYS A 1077 18.12 36.95 58.69
N ASN A 1078 16.88 37.36 58.41
CA ASN A 1078 15.66 37.37 59.25
C ASN A 1078 14.35 37.44 58.41
N SER A 1079 13.24 37.03 59.04
CA SER A 1079 11.83 37.51 58.85
C SER A 1079 11.32 37.84 57.43
N ALA A 1080 10.35 37.14 56.85
CA ALA A 1080 8.97 36.85 57.31
C ALA A 1080 8.06 38.08 57.47
N SER A 1081 6.99 38.14 56.66
CA SER A 1081 5.64 38.50 57.12
C SER A 1081 4.56 38.00 56.15
N SER A 1082 3.59 37.27 56.71
CA SER A 1082 2.36 36.82 56.06
C SER A 1082 1.22 37.82 56.31
N ILE A 1083 0.16 37.79 55.48
CA ILE A 1083 -1.29 38.00 55.78
C ILE A 1083 -2.02 38.12 54.41
N ARG A 1084 -3.00 37.30 53.99
CA ARG A 1084 -4.32 36.81 54.47
C ARG A 1084 -5.54 37.67 54.04
N LYS A 1085 -6.58 36.96 53.56
CA LYS A 1085 -7.97 37.34 53.15
C LYS A 1085 -8.10 37.69 51.65
N ARG A 1086 -8.97 37.08 50.83
CA ARG A 1086 -10.38 36.56 50.89
C ARG A 1086 -11.48 37.62 50.75
N GLY A 1087 -12.39 37.35 49.81
CA GLY A 1087 -13.67 38.02 49.57
C GLY A 1087 -13.62 39.05 48.43
N ASN A 1088 -14.61 39.21 47.54
CA ASN A 1088 -15.71 38.38 47.02
C ASN A 1088 -16.42 39.27 45.97
N ASP A 1089 -16.83 38.68 44.84
CA ASP A 1089 -18.03 38.96 44.02
C ASP A 1089 -18.46 40.37 43.51
N GLN A 1090 -19.11 40.26 42.33
CA GLN A 1090 -20.12 41.13 41.69
C GLN A 1090 -19.72 42.34 40.83
N ASP A 1091 -19.93 42.12 39.52
CA ASP A 1091 -20.72 42.94 38.58
C ASP A 1091 -20.61 44.48 38.57
N ILE A 1092 -20.31 45.04 37.39
CA ILE A 1092 -21.30 45.82 36.60
C ILE A 1092 -20.80 46.16 35.17
N LYS A 1093 -21.77 46.44 34.30
CA LYS A 1093 -21.71 46.59 32.83
C LYS A 1093 -20.93 47.82 32.31
N LYS A 1094 -20.38 47.65 31.10
CA LYS A 1094 -20.32 48.59 29.94
C LYS A 1094 -20.08 50.10 30.20
N GLY A 1095 -19.00 50.64 29.63
CA GLY A 1095 -18.87 52.07 29.31
C GLY A 1095 -17.86 52.36 28.18
N ARG A 1096 -18.32 52.96 27.06
CA ARG A 1096 -17.44 53.50 26.00
C ARG A 1096 -17.10 54.97 26.29
N ARG A 1097 -15.82 55.36 26.17
CA ARG A 1097 -15.25 56.64 25.63
C ARG A 1097 -13.73 56.57 25.83
N VAL A 1098 -12.87 56.71 24.81
CA VAL A 1098 -12.53 57.91 24.02
C VAL A 1098 -11.88 59.01 24.86
N ILE A 1099 -10.54 59.11 24.73
CA ILE A 1099 -9.58 60.24 24.83
C ILE A 1099 -8.22 59.56 24.54
N ALA A 1100 -7.46 59.80 23.47
CA ALA A 1100 -6.91 61.03 22.88
C ALA A 1100 -5.64 61.56 23.59
N ASN A 1101 -4.66 61.99 22.77
CA ASN A 1101 -3.37 62.64 23.09
C ASN A 1101 -2.26 61.75 23.69
N THR A 1102 -1.23 61.34 22.96
CA THR A 1102 -0.13 62.05 22.22
C THR A 1102 1.13 62.31 23.06
N LYS A 1103 2.25 61.73 22.61
CA LYS A 1103 3.42 62.52 22.21
C LYS A 1103 4.31 61.75 21.23
N THR A 1104 4.75 62.47 20.20
CA THR A 1104 5.56 62.06 19.06
C THR A 1104 6.97 62.63 19.18
N GLU A 1105 7.95 61.95 18.57
CA GLU A 1105 9.09 62.52 17.84
C GLU A 1105 9.59 61.38 16.91
N ASN A 1106 9.46 61.45 15.57
CA ASN A 1106 10.18 62.28 14.57
C ASN A 1106 11.61 61.74 14.29
N ILE A 1107 12.16 61.71 13.06
CA ILE A 1107 11.73 62.22 11.72
C ILE A 1107 12.57 61.53 10.62
N ASN A 1108 12.00 61.23 9.42
CA ASN A 1108 12.48 61.70 8.09
C ASN A 1108 11.86 60.97 6.88
N THR A 1109 11.23 61.75 5.99
CA THR A 1109 10.79 61.39 4.63
C THR A 1109 10.68 62.67 3.78
N GLU A 1110 11.08 62.64 2.51
CA GLU A 1110 10.76 63.68 1.50
C GLU A 1110 10.20 63.01 0.22
N LYS A 1111 8.94 63.31 -0.16
CA LYS A 1111 8.47 64.22 -1.25
C LYS A 1111 8.67 63.65 -2.68
N PHE A 1112 7.64 63.29 -3.45
CA PHE A 1112 6.53 64.07 -4.10
C PHE A 1112 6.93 64.91 -5.33
N HIS A 1113 6.40 64.57 -6.51
CA HIS A 1113 5.38 65.40 -7.23
C HIS A 1113 4.82 64.75 -8.53
N ASP A 1114 3.49 64.88 -8.66
CA ASP A 1114 2.62 65.22 -9.83
C ASP A 1114 2.46 64.38 -11.12
N GLU A 1115 1.19 64.43 -11.59
CA GLU A 1115 0.66 63.98 -12.88
C GLU A 1115 1.11 64.90 -14.06
N PRO A 1116 0.76 64.57 -15.33
CA PRO A 1116 -0.42 65.24 -15.90
C PRO A 1116 -1.23 64.45 -16.95
N SER A 1117 -2.38 65.01 -17.30
CA SER A 1117 -3.40 64.49 -18.22
C SER A 1117 -3.21 64.84 -19.72
N CYS A 1118 -3.86 64.04 -20.58
CA CYS A 1118 -4.34 64.32 -21.95
C CYS A 1118 -3.50 65.14 -22.95
N LYS A 1119 -3.19 64.53 -24.11
CA LYS A 1119 -3.34 65.20 -25.43
C LYS A 1119 -3.52 64.22 -26.61
N LYS A 1120 -4.24 64.70 -27.63
CA LYS A 1120 -4.60 63.99 -28.88
C LYS A 1120 -3.43 63.94 -29.87
N SER A 1121 -3.41 62.93 -30.74
CA SER A 1121 -2.92 63.09 -32.12
C SER A 1121 -3.75 62.24 -33.11
N ARG A 1122 -3.94 62.79 -34.32
CA ARG A 1122 -4.57 62.14 -35.49
C ARG A 1122 -3.47 61.81 -36.51
N ASN A 1123 -3.63 60.73 -37.30
CA ASN A 1123 -3.65 60.74 -38.79
C ASN A 1123 -3.29 59.39 -39.45
N GLY A 1124 -3.87 59.14 -40.64
CA GLY A 1124 -3.54 58.05 -41.59
C GLY A 1124 -4.48 56.83 -41.49
N LYS A 1125 -5.45 56.54 -42.38
CA LYS A 1125 -5.46 56.38 -43.86
C LYS A 1125 -4.45 55.33 -44.33
N ASN A 1126 -4.73 54.32 -45.17
CA ASN A 1126 -5.85 53.90 -46.05
C ASN A 1126 -5.69 52.36 -46.32
N SER A 1127 -6.53 51.55 -47.01
CA SER A 1127 -7.89 51.59 -47.61
C SER A 1127 -8.23 50.14 -48.08
N GLU A 1128 -9.35 49.50 -47.72
CA GLU A 1128 -10.68 49.51 -48.41
C GLU A 1128 -10.84 48.54 -49.61
N LYS A 1129 -12.07 47.96 -49.76
CA LYS A 1129 -12.67 47.15 -50.86
C LYS A 1129 -12.62 45.61 -50.69
N ARG A 1130 -13.71 44.84 -50.91
CA ARG A 1130 -15.08 45.08 -51.46
C ARG A 1130 -16.08 44.14 -50.72
N ARG A 1131 -17.27 44.60 -50.29
CA ARG A 1131 -18.61 44.58 -50.97
C ARG A 1131 -19.12 43.17 -51.30
N GLU A 1132 -20.19 42.66 -50.66
CA GLU A 1132 -21.64 43.01 -50.70
C GLU A 1132 -22.42 42.02 -51.60
N VAL A 1133 -23.51 41.44 -51.08
CA VAL A 1133 -24.88 41.48 -51.65
C VAL A 1133 -25.88 40.87 -50.63
N MET A 1134 -27.13 41.34 -50.70
CA MET A 1134 -28.33 41.00 -49.88
C MET A 1134 -28.75 39.50 -50.02
N SER A 1135 -29.61 38.90 -49.19
CA SER A 1135 -30.99 39.33 -48.85
C SER A 1135 -31.69 38.47 -47.77
N ASP A 1136 -32.49 39.15 -46.94
CA ASP A 1136 -33.88 38.86 -46.51
C ASP A 1136 -34.35 37.42 -46.16
N ILE A 1137 -34.88 37.21 -44.93
CA ILE A 1137 -36.34 37.05 -44.63
C ILE A 1137 -36.64 36.56 -43.18
N ASN A 1138 -37.67 37.19 -42.60
CA ASN A 1138 -38.55 36.85 -41.48
C ASN A 1138 -38.06 36.42 -40.08
N ILE A 1139 -38.52 37.24 -39.12
CA ILE A 1139 -38.81 36.90 -37.74
C ILE A 1139 -40.18 36.20 -37.69
N GLU A 1140 -40.28 35.06 -37.02
CA GLU A 1140 -41.56 34.60 -36.45
C GLU A 1140 -41.44 34.40 -34.93
N GLN A 1141 -42.39 35.00 -34.21
CA GLN A 1141 -42.62 34.72 -32.80
C GLN A 1141 -43.55 33.50 -32.70
N CYS A 1142 -43.25 32.56 -31.80
CA CYS A 1142 -44.23 31.56 -31.37
C CYS A 1142 -44.31 31.55 -29.83
N TYR A 1143 -45.43 32.07 -29.32
CA TYR A 1143 -45.91 31.77 -27.97
C TYR A 1143 -46.41 30.32 -27.94
N GLY A 1144 -45.87 29.48 -27.06
CA GLY A 1144 -46.36 28.12 -26.79
C GLY A 1144 -46.70 27.97 -25.32
N GLN A 1145 -48.00 27.86 -24.99
CA GLN A 1145 -48.47 27.79 -23.61
C GLN A 1145 -48.38 26.37 -23.00
N SER A 1146 -47.90 26.35 -21.75
CA SER A 1146 -48.23 25.43 -20.64
C SER A 1146 -49.23 24.28 -20.86
N SER A 1147 -48.75 23.04 -20.71
CA SER A 1147 -49.22 22.02 -19.74
C SER A 1147 -48.31 20.76 -19.88
N SER A 1148 -48.07 19.89 -18.88
CA SER A 1148 -48.86 19.56 -17.70
C SER A 1148 -48.04 18.95 -16.53
N LYS A 1149 -48.52 19.21 -15.30
CA LYS A 1149 -48.47 18.41 -14.06
C LYS A 1149 -47.17 17.73 -13.59
N CYS A 1150 -46.66 18.28 -12.48
CA CYS A 1150 -45.90 17.55 -11.47
C CYS A 1150 -46.71 16.43 -10.80
N TYR A 1151 -46.01 15.45 -10.23
CA TYR A 1151 -46.39 14.90 -8.92
C TYR A 1151 -45.14 14.71 -8.05
N GLY A 1152 -45.07 15.48 -6.98
CA GLY A 1152 -44.25 15.17 -5.81
C GLY A 1152 -45.15 15.26 -4.59
N GLN A 1153 -45.10 14.25 -3.72
CA GLN A 1153 -45.62 14.32 -2.35
C GLN A 1153 -44.71 13.56 -1.41
N SER A 1154 -44.83 13.87 -0.13
CA SER A 1154 -43.72 13.82 0.82
C SER A 1154 -44.02 13.02 2.08
N SER A 1155 -42.93 12.67 2.78
CA SER A 1155 -42.81 12.62 4.25
C SER A 1155 -43.74 11.73 5.07
N ARG A 1156 -43.12 10.81 5.82
CA ARG A 1156 -43.18 10.89 7.28
C ARG A 1156 -41.83 10.54 7.90
#